data_AF-A0A9D4DM51-F1
#
_entry.id   AF-A0A9D4DM51-F1
#
_cell.length_a   1.000
_cell.length_b   1.000
_cell.length_c   1.000
_cell.angle_alpha   90.00
_cell.angle_beta   90.00
_cell.angle_gamma   90.00
#
_symmetry.space_group_name_H-M   'P 1'
#
loop_
_entity.id
_entity.type
_entity.pdbx_description
1 polymer ?
#
loop_
_entity_poly.entity_id
_entity_poly.type
_entity_poly.pdbx_seq_one_letter_code
_entity_poly.pdbx_strand_id
1 'polypeptide(L)'
;ELVGTTQEKRNWRGIIIALLVILTVIALIVTATILVTPKKVDEIVKKKLDFRGFIKGEYEPKTFNPIMIKGEDAFLYRSRDGGVHKYDCGVNITQPLFDNSSFRVLNTDQCSISADGMFALFQYNIYQVYRHSTLSKYKIINITTKQSHSLVTVHGDQFQTVRWSPVGHSLVFVQYNDLYYMRDPTRRGVIQLTFDGFENIDRIFNGVPDWVYEEEILRSNSAFWFSPDGSYILYASFDDRDVMTYEIAMYDVTGDEFGRTEHLAYPKPGTPNPKVVLKVVHLISNATSTIPVPTELKNIDYYFTAVTWQDESHVLVTWMNRAQNMSILSLCEANGASCKKNLRVESPTGWVDLFRPVVFKPDGSKYFLLLSQTDGAAGSFQHIAMVDSDSDITGTFSDGSKTFITAGQWDVFDIVGYDNSLEQIYFTATNMDDPTEKHLYRATVQKDSPDFKSIKCLSCDVSDDCLYVDATFTSSGKYYILACKGPGIPIYYLYSTENGLVTVLEDNADLRTKLDDYSLAVAEFLKLPIDKEETDHMWVKALLPPVLRKEEITTYNILFKVNGSPGTQLVTKEFNIGWEQYLCSCHSVIVVFVDGRGSGGRGNRWMHAVYKQLGQLEADDIITAANHFNNLHYVNENTTVWGASYGGFLTASVIARASNAFRCGMAVSPVTDWRYYDSVFTERYMGLPTANDNLGGYNAANISKYASNFKSARFIIIHGTGDDNVHFQNSAQLIKALVEEDVYFRQQIYPDENHFLNEKSTKIHLYNTMEDFILHCYGKPKSIIEFISEPSEKDVDPPEEEETE
;
A
#
# COMPACT_ATOMS: atom_id res chain seq x y z
N GLU A 1 -36.70 104.64 35.74
CA GLU A 1 -36.54 104.29 34.32
C GLU A 1 -35.73 103.00 34.21
N LEU A 2 -36.35 101.99 33.59
CA LEU A 2 -35.82 100.80 32.89
C LEU A 2 -34.55 100.11 33.41
N VAL A 3 -34.76 99.01 34.15
CA VAL A 3 -33.80 97.91 34.32
C VAL A 3 -33.83 97.06 33.03
N GLY A 4 -32.77 97.13 32.22
CA GLY A 4 -32.59 96.33 31.02
C GLY A 4 -31.86 95.02 31.32
N THR A 5 -32.58 93.91 31.25
CA THR A 5 -32.06 92.54 31.22
C THR A 5 -31.35 92.28 29.90
N THR A 6 -30.06 91.92 29.94
CA THR A 6 -29.33 91.40 28.77
C THR A 6 -29.31 89.88 28.85
N GLN A 7 -30.08 89.24 27.96
CA GLN A 7 -30.03 87.81 27.69
C GLN A 7 -28.67 87.43 27.09
N GLU A 8 -27.91 86.56 27.76
CA GLU A 8 -26.78 85.87 27.15
C GLU A 8 -27.27 85.01 25.98
N LYS A 9 -26.94 85.41 24.74
CA LYS A 9 -27.12 84.57 23.56
C LYS A 9 -26.17 83.37 23.65
N ARG A 10 -26.66 82.26 24.18
CA ARG A 10 -26.01 80.93 24.10
C ARG A 10 -25.59 80.68 22.65
N ASN A 11 -24.30 80.43 22.40
CA ASN A 11 -23.75 80.19 21.07
C ASN A 11 -24.10 78.77 20.58
N TRP A 12 -25.37 78.57 20.23
CA TRP A 12 -25.92 77.30 19.76
C TRP A 12 -25.20 76.76 18.53
N ARG A 13 -24.65 77.62 17.67
CA ARG A 13 -23.85 77.19 16.50
C ARG A 13 -22.55 76.52 16.92
N GLY A 14 -21.83 77.06 17.91
CA GLY A 14 -20.61 76.44 18.44
C GLY A 14 -20.90 75.09 19.12
N ILE A 15 -22.01 74.99 19.85
CA ILE A 15 -22.42 73.75 20.53
C ILE A 15 -22.81 72.66 19.52
N ILE A 16 -23.55 73.02 18.46
CA ILE A 16 -23.94 72.07 17.40
C ILE A 16 -22.72 71.57 16.63
N ILE A 17 -21.76 72.44 16.31
CA ILE A 17 -20.52 72.04 15.64
C ILE A 17 -19.69 71.12 16.55
N ALA A 18 -19.55 71.45 17.83
CA ALA A 18 -18.83 70.61 18.79
C ALA A 18 -19.47 69.22 18.93
N LEU A 19 -20.80 69.15 19.02
CA LEU A 19 -21.54 67.88 19.07
C LEU A 19 -21.36 67.05 17.79
N LEU A 20 -21.36 67.69 16.62
CA LEU A 20 -21.13 67.03 15.33
C LEU A 20 -19.72 66.44 15.24
N VAL A 21 -18.71 67.18 15.70
CA VAL A 21 -17.31 66.72 15.75
C VAL A 21 -17.17 65.56 16.72
N ILE A 22 -17.78 65.64 17.90
CA ILE A 22 -17.75 64.54 18.88
C ILE A 22 -18.44 63.29 18.31
N LEU A 23 -19.59 63.44 17.66
CA LEU A 23 -20.29 62.32 16.99
C LEU A 23 -19.46 61.69 15.88
N THR A 24 -18.76 62.50 15.07
CA THR A 24 -17.89 61.96 14.00
C THR A 24 -16.66 61.26 14.57
N VAL A 25 -16.05 61.80 15.62
CA VAL A 25 -14.92 61.14 16.30
C VAL A 25 -15.37 59.84 16.97
N ILE A 26 -16.53 59.81 17.64
CA ILE A 26 -17.08 58.58 18.22
C ILE A 26 -17.40 57.57 17.12
N ALA A 27 -18.01 58.00 16.01
CA ALA A 27 -18.28 57.11 14.88
C ALA A 27 -16.99 56.53 14.29
N LEU A 28 -15.94 57.34 14.14
CA LEU A 28 -14.62 56.88 13.67
C LEU A 28 -13.97 55.92 14.65
N ILE A 29 -14.03 56.19 15.96
CA ILE A 29 -13.52 55.28 16.99
C ILE A 29 -14.31 53.97 16.96
N VAL A 30 -15.64 54.00 16.89
CA VAL A 30 -16.47 52.80 16.83
C VAL A 30 -16.18 52.00 15.55
N THR A 31 -16.03 52.68 14.41
CA THR A 31 -15.73 52.02 13.12
C THR A 31 -14.32 51.41 13.14
N ALA A 32 -13.32 52.13 13.67
CA ALA A 32 -11.97 51.61 13.85
C ALA A 32 -11.95 50.46 14.86
N THR A 33 -12.71 50.54 15.94
CA THR A 33 -12.85 49.45 16.92
C THR A 33 -13.51 48.24 16.25
N ILE A 34 -14.55 48.40 15.44
CA ILE A 34 -15.18 47.28 14.72
C ILE A 34 -14.24 46.69 13.66
N LEU A 35 -13.42 47.51 12.98
CA LEU A 35 -12.42 47.04 12.00
C LEU A 35 -11.21 46.35 12.65
N VAL A 36 -10.82 46.77 13.87
CA VAL A 36 -9.64 46.26 14.58
C VAL A 36 -9.99 45.17 15.60
N THR A 37 -11.25 45.08 16.05
CA THR A 37 -11.71 43.98 16.90
C THR A 37 -11.85 42.75 16.00
N PRO A 38 -11.02 41.70 16.16
CA PRO A 38 -11.18 40.48 15.40
C PRO A 38 -12.60 39.95 15.65
N LYS A 39 -13.30 39.56 14.58
CA LYS A 39 -14.57 38.85 14.71
C LYS A 39 -14.32 37.68 15.67
N LYS A 40 -14.96 37.69 16.84
CA LYS A 40 -15.11 36.47 17.63
C LYS A 40 -15.96 35.54 16.78
N VAL A 41 -15.30 34.70 16.00
CA VAL A 41 -15.89 33.46 15.54
C VAL A 41 -16.12 32.70 16.84
N ASP A 42 -17.39 32.39 17.14
CA ASP A 42 -17.72 31.43 18.18
C ASP A 42 -17.17 30.07 17.71
N GLU A 43 -15.88 29.83 17.93
CA GLU A 43 -15.22 28.56 17.69
C GLU A 43 -15.86 27.56 18.66
N ILE A 44 -16.72 26.69 18.14
CA ILE A 44 -17.01 25.43 18.81
C ILE A 44 -15.66 24.74 18.96
N VAL A 45 -15.12 24.73 20.19
CA VAL A 45 -13.83 24.11 20.52
C VAL A 45 -14.02 22.59 20.43
N LYS A 46 -13.95 22.07 19.21
CA LYS A 46 -13.86 20.63 18.96
C LYS A 46 -12.55 20.10 19.54
N LYS A 47 -12.53 18.82 19.91
CA LYS A 47 -11.38 18.18 20.54
C LYS A 47 -10.25 18.01 19.54
N LYS A 48 -9.00 18.08 19.99
CA LYS A 48 -7.84 17.65 19.19
C LYS A 48 -7.77 16.12 19.18
N LEU A 49 -7.21 15.55 18.12
CA LEU A 49 -6.89 14.12 18.10
C LEU A 49 -5.90 13.80 19.23
N ASP A 50 -6.10 12.66 19.88
CA ASP A 50 -5.21 12.19 20.94
C ASP A 50 -4.35 11.00 20.48
N PHE A 51 -3.18 10.87 21.08
CA PHE A 51 -2.20 9.85 20.70
C PHE A 51 -2.70 8.43 20.97
N ARG A 52 -3.47 8.22 22.04
CA ARG A 52 -3.98 6.90 22.43
C ARG A 52 -5.03 6.42 21.43
N GLY A 53 -5.92 7.32 21.00
CA GLY A 53 -6.91 7.06 19.96
C GLY A 53 -6.24 6.68 18.64
N PHE A 54 -5.24 7.44 18.20
CA PHE A 54 -4.45 7.11 17.01
C PHE A 54 -3.81 5.72 17.10
N ILE A 55 -3.04 5.46 18.16
CA ILE A 55 -2.30 4.19 18.34
C ILE A 55 -3.22 2.97 18.44
N LYS A 56 -4.41 3.13 19.00
CA LYS A 56 -5.38 2.03 19.15
C LYS A 56 -6.21 1.80 17.89
N GLY A 57 -6.02 2.58 16.82
CA GLY A 57 -6.83 2.50 15.61
C GLY A 57 -8.27 2.98 15.82
N GLU A 58 -8.51 3.83 16.82
CA GLU A 58 -9.86 4.27 17.20
C GLU A 58 -10.54 5.20 16.18
N TYR A 59 -9.77 5.70 15.22
CA TYR A 59 -10.21 6.55 14.12
C TYR A 59 -10.14 5.84 12.76
N GLU A 60 -9.80 4.55 12.74
CA GLU A 60 -9.75 3.77 11.51
C GLU A 60 -11.17 3.41 11.05
N PRO A 61 -11.47 3.56 9.76
CA PRO A 61 -12.76 3.17 9.21
C PRO A 61 -12.90 1.65 9.20
N LYS A 62 -14.11 1.16 9.47
CA LYS A 62 -14.48 -0.23 9.22
C LYS A 62 -14.35 -0.49 7.72
N THR A 63 -13.63 -1.55 7.38
CA THR A 63 -13.49 -2.03 6.00
C THR A 63 -14.50 -3.12 5.70
N PHE A 64 -14.99 -3.17 4.47
CA PHE A 64 -15.81 -4.27 3.98
C PHE A 64 -14.98 -5.14 3.03
N ASN A 65 -14.50 -6.29 3.52
CA ASN A 65 -13.61 -7.20 2.78
C ASN A 65 -14.37 -8.49 2.42
N PRO A 66 -15.08 -8.52 1.28
CA PRO A 66 -15.85 -9.68 0.87
C PRO A 66 -14.95 -10.79 0.32
N ILE A 67 -15.38 -12.04 0.47
CA ILE A 67 -14.83 -13.18 -0.27
C ILE A 67 -15.83 -13.54 -1.36
N MET A 68 -15.51 -13.20 -2.61
CA MET A 68 -16.36 -13.53 -3.76
C MET A 68 -16.44 -15.04 -3.96
N ILE A 69 -17.64 -15.55 -4.21
CA ILE A 69 -17.85 -16.97 -4.49
C ILE A 69 -17.63 -17.20 -5.99
N LYS A 70 -16.70 -18.09 -6.33
CA LYS A 70 -16.37 -18.39 -7.71
C LYS A 70 -17.57 -19.05 -8.42
N GLY A 71 -17.96 -18.52 -9.57
CA GLY A 71 -19.08 -19.04 -10.37
C GLY A 71 -20.48 -18.57 -9.93
N GLU A 72 -20.59 -17.78 -8.87
CA GLU A 72 -21.86 -17.23 -8.39
C GLU A 72 -21.84 -15.69 -8.34
N ASP A 73 -23.02 -15.10 -8.39
CA ASP A 73 -23.25 -13.68 -8.05
C ASP A 73 -23.54 -13.54 -6.56
N ALA A 74 -22.58 -14.00 -5.76
CA ALA A 74 -22.67 -14.01 -4.31
C ALA A 74 -21.29 -13.82 -3.67
N PHE A 75 -21.29 -13.33 -2.44
CA PHE A 75 -20.06 -13.18 -1.65
C PHE A 75 -20.30 -13.50 -0.18
N LEU A 76 -19.22 -13.84 0.51
CA LEU A 76 -19.18 -14.03 1.94
C LEU A 76 -18.65 -12.77 2.59
N TYR A 77 -19.22 -12.41 3.74
CA TYR A 77 -18.73 -11.29 4.52
C TYR A 77 -18.94 -11.54 6.02
N ARG A 78 -18.16 -10.83 6.83
CA ARG A 78 -18.33 -10.83 8.28
C ARG A 78 -19.41 -9.83 8.67
N SER A 79 -20.47 -10.32 9.30
CA SER A 79 -21.59 -9.51 9.77
C SER A 79 -21.25 -8.81 11.11
N ARG A 80 -22.08 -7.84 11.51
CA ARG A 80 -21.90 -7.06 12.75
C ARG A 80 -21.97 -7.90 14.03
N ASP A 81 -22.62 -9.06 13.98
CA ASP A 81 -22.63 -10.06 15.05
C ASP A 81 -21.33 -10.88 15.13
N GLY A 82 -20.42 -10.68 14.17
CA GLY A 82 -19.15 -11.37 14.04
C GLY A 82 -19.25 -12.74 13.35
N GLY A 83 -20.46 -13.14 12.93
CA GLY A 83 -20.67 -14.36 12.13
C GLY A 83 -20.32 -14.16 10.66
N VAL A 84 -20.29 -15.26 9.90
CA VAL A 84 -20.10 -15.24 8.43
C VAL A 84 -21.44 -15.46 7.75
N HIS A 85 -21.80 -14.52 6.90
CA HIS A 85 -23.01 -14.57 6.10
C HIS A 85 -22.66 -14.68 4.61
N LYS A 86 -23.50 -15.40 3.86
CA LYS A 86 -23.53 -15.37 2.40
C LYS A 86 -24.55 -14.34 1.96
N TYR A 87 -24.14 -13.42 1.10
CA TYR A 87 -25.02 -12.46 0.44
C TYR A 87 -25.22 -12.89 -1.01
N ASP A 88 -26.46 -13.11 -1.42
CA ASP A 88 -26.84 -13.37 -2.81
C ASP A 88 -27.26 -12.06 -3.48
N CYS A 89 -26.50 -11.62 -4.49
CA CYS A 89 -26.71 -10.33 -5.15
C CYS A 89 -27.93 -10.35 -6.08
N GLY A 90 -28.33 -11.52 -6.59
CA GLY A 90 -29.44 -11.67 -7.53
C GLY A 90 -30.81 -11.53 -6.86
N VAL A 91 -30.97 -12.15 -5.69
CA VAL A 91 -32.23 -12.11 -4.93
C VAL A 91 -32.22 -11.09 -3.79
N ASN A 92 -31.06 -10.48 -3.50
CA ASN A 92 -30.89 -9.52 -2.40
C ASN A 92 -31.21 -10.14 -1.03
N ILE A 93 -30.71 -11.36 -0.78
CA ILE A 93 -30.95 -12.11 0.45
C ILE A 93 -29.62 -12.42 1.13
N THR A 94 -29.61 -12.26 2.46
CA THR A 94 -28.50 -12.66 3.32
C THR A 94 -28.83 -13.95 4.05
N GLN A 95 -27.95 -14.94 3.97
CA GLN A 95 -28.06 -16.23 4.68
C GLN A 95 -26.93 -16.37 5.71
N PRO A 96 -27.23 -16.65 6.99
CA PRO A 96 -26.20 -16.95 7.98
C PRO A 96 -25.60 -18.34 7.73
N LEU A 97 -24.26 -18.42 7.67
CA LEU A 97 -23.54 -19.69 7.51
C LEU A 97 -22.92 -20.15 8.83
N PHE A 98 -22.22 -19.24 9.51
CA PHE A 98 -21.51 -19.51 10.77
C PHE A 98 -21.79 -18.42 11.78
N ASP A 99 -21.96 -18.83 13.03
CA ASP A 99 -21.93 -17.91 14.15
C ASP A 99 -20.48 -17.54 14.52
N ASN A 100 -20.34 -16.56 15.41
CA ASN A 100 -19.03 -16.11 15.88
C ASN A 100 -18.34 -17.13 16.83
N SER A 101 -18.97 -18.29 17.11
CA SER A 101 -18.44 -19.24 18.10
C SER A 101 -17.11 -19.84 17.65
N SER A 102 -17.01 -20.24 16.38
CA SER A 102 -15.81 -20.89 15.83
C SER A 102 -14.62 -19.91 15.73
N PHE A 103 -14.89 -18.66 15.36
CA PHE A 103 -13.89 -17.59 15.32
C PHE A 103 -13.33 -17.29 16.71
N ARG A 104 -14.21 -17.21 17.74
CA ARG A 104 -13.78 -17.01 19.13
C ARG A 104 -12.99 -18.18 19.69
N VAL A 105 -13.43 -19.41 19.45
CA VAL A 105 -12.75 -20.62 19.96
C VAL A 105 -11.37 -20.80 19.34
N LEU A 106 -11.22 -20.48 18.05
CA LEU A 106 -9.96 -20.60 17.34
C LEU A 106 -9.09 -19.33 17.42
N ASN A 107 -9.63 -18.24 17.97
CA ASN A 107 -9.02 -16.91 18.00
C ASN A 107 -8.43 -16.52 16.64
N THR A 108 -9.26 -16.55 15.61
CA THR A 108 -8.87 -16.21 14.23
C THR A 108 -10.00 -15.49 13.53
N ASP A 109 -9.65 -14.73 12.50
CA ASP A 109 -10.55 -14.10 11.54
C ASP A 109 -10.42 -14.69 10.12
N GLN A 110 -9.53 -15.68 9.94
CA GLN A 110 -9.19 -16.27 8.65
C GLN A 110 -10.06 -17.50 8.36
N CYS A 111 -10.89 -17.40 7.32
CA CYS A 111 -11.79 -18.48 6.89
C CYS A 111 -11.93 -18.49 5.37
N SER A 112 -12.00 -19.68 4.77
CA SER A 112 -12.38 -19.88 3.36
C SER A 112 -13.38 -21.03 3.21
N ILE A 113 -14.16 -21.05 2.13
CA ILE A 113 -15.19 -22.07 1.88
C ILE A 113 -14.84 -22.89 0.63
N SER A 114 -15.16 -24.18 0.65
CA SER A 114 -15.01 -25.07 -0.51
C SER A 114 -15.93 -24.64 -1.65
N ALA A 115 -15.55 -24.94 -2.90
CA ALA A 115 -16.32 -24.49 -4.07
C ALA A 115 -17.75 -25.05 -4.12
N ASP A 116 -18.01 -26.20 -3.51
CA ASP A 116 -19.35 -26.77 -3.37
C ASP A 116 -20.15 -26.26 -2.15
N GLY A 117 -19.57 -25.35 -1.36
CA GLY A 117 -20.23 -24.76 -0.19
C GLY A 117 -20.46 -25.74 0.97
N MET A 118 -19.82 -26.92 0.98
CA MET A 118 -20.02 -27.93 2.02
C MET A 118 -19.10 -27.76 3.24
N PHE A 119 -17.90 -27.21 3.05
CA PHE A 119 -16.88 -27.13 4.08
C PHE A 119 -16.31 -25.72 4.23
N ALA A 120 -15.99 -25.33 5.46
CA ALA A 120 -15.17 -24.18 5.76
C ALA A 120 -13.81 -24.59 6.32
N LEU A 121 -12.78 -23.88 5.91
CA LEU A 121 -11.40 -24.02 6.34
C LEU A 121 -11.03 -22.81 7.20
N PHE A 122 -10.78 -23.06 8.49
CA PHE A 122 -10.31 -22.07 9.44
C PHE A 122 -8.81 -22.21 9.61
N GLN A 123 -8.10 -21.10 9.45
CA GLN A 123 -6.67 -20.98 9.71
C GLN A 123 -6.47 -20.37 11.09
N TYR A 124 -5.70 -20.99 11.97
CA TYR A 124 -5.50 -20.52 13.35
C TYR A 124 -4.08 -20.82 13.83
N ASN A 125 -3.68 -20.20 14.96
CA ASN A 125 -2.31 -20.24 15.46
C ASN A 125 -1.30 -19.82 14.37
N ILE A 126 -1.52 -18.62 13.84
CA ILE A 126 -0.83 -18.06 12.68
C ILE A 126 0.49 -17.45 13.15
N TYR A 127 1.59 -17.99 12.66
CA TYR A 127 2.93 -17.41 12.82
C TYR A 127 3.33 -16.78 11.51
N GLN A 128 3.59 -15.47 11.52
CA GLN A 128 4.09 -14.76 10.35
C GLN A 128 5.53 -15.19 10.05
N VAL A 129 5.84 -15.44 8.77
CA VAL A 129 7.21 -15.74 8.32
C VAL A 129 7.81 -14.51 7.65
N TYR A 130 7.32 -14.12 6.45
CA TYR A 130 7.71 -12.88 5.76
C TYR A 130 6.53 -11.90 5.68
N ARG A 131 6.23 -11.25 4.54
CA ARG A 131 5.06 -10.34 4.42
C ARG A 131 3.73 -11.05 4.23
N HIS A 132 3.71 -12.16 3.51
CA HIS A 132 2.50 -12.89 3.12
C HIS A 132 2.48 -14.32 3.69
N SER A 133 3.64 -14.95 3.84
CA SER A 133 3.80 -16.32 4.31
C SER A 133 3.50 -16.46 5.79
N THR A 134 2.83 -17.57 6.11
CA THR A 134 2.45 -17.90 7.47
C THR A 134 2.64 -19.39 7.70
N LEU A 135 3.07 -19.77 8.90
CA LEU A 135 2.96 -21.13 9.40
C LEU A 135 1.74 -21.21 10.31
N SER A 136 0.76 -22.03 9.93
CA SER A 136 -0.54 -22.05 10.60
C SER A 136 -1.07 -23.46 10.77
N LYS A 137 -1.96 -23.63 11.76
CA LYS A 137 -2.79 -24.84 11.91
C LYS A 137 -4.12 -24.63 11.19
N TYR A 138 -4.72 -25.72 10.76
CA TYR A 138 -5.98 -25.68 10.00
C TYR A 138 -7.04 -26.61 10.59
N LYS A 139 -8.28 -26.12 10.58
CA LYS A 139 -9.47 -26.87 11.02
C LYS A 139 -10.54 -26.80 9.95
N ILE A 140 -11.12 -27.94 9.63
CA ILE A 140 -12.18 -28.07 8.62
C ILE A 140 -13.50 -28.31 9.33
N ILE A 141 -14.52 -27.53 8.98
CA ILE A 141 -15.85 -27.62 9.56
C ILE A 141 -16.86 -27.85 8.44
N ASN A 142 -17.68 -28.89 8.57
CA ASN A 142 -18.81 -29.08 7.66
C ASN A 142 -19.91 -28.04 7.97
N ILE A 143 -20.32 -27.29 6.96
CA ILE A 143 -21.26 -26.17 7.10
C ILE A 143 -22.63 -26.64 7.58
N THR A 144 -23.09 -27.81 7.12
CA THR A 144 -24.42 -28.34 7.44
C THR A 144 -24.44 -29.09 8.76
N THR A 145 -23.52 -30.05 8.95
CA THR A 145 -23.52 -30.93 10.13
C THR A 145 -22.85 -30.30 11.35
N LYS A 146 -22.12 -29.20 11.16
CA LYS A 146 -21.28 -28.54 12.16
C LYS A 146 -20.19 -29.44 12.77
N GLN A 147 -19.92 -30.59 12.16
CA GLN A 147 -18.84 -31.48 12.57
C GLN A 147 -17.49 -30.86 12.17
N SER A 148 -16.52 -30.96 13.08
CA SER A 148 -15.19 -30.40 12.89
C SER A 148 -14.11 -31.46 12.91
N HIS A 149 -13.16 -31.37 11.98
CA HIS A 149 -12.01 -32.25 11.86
C HIS A 149 -10.73 -31.44 11.66
N SER A 150 -9.61 -31.90 12.24
CA SER A 150 -8.29 -31.33 11.93
C SER A 150 -7.83 -31.82 10.56
N LEU A 151 -7.08 -30.98 9.83
CA LEU A 151 -6.45 -31.39 8.58
C LEU A 151 -5.46 -32.54 8.85
N VAL A 152 -5.40 -33.52 7.93
CA VAL A 152 -4.49 -34.65 8.04
C VAL A 152 -3.04 -34.15 7.99
N THR A 153 -2.23 -34.60 8.95
CA THR A 153 -0.83 -34.21 9.08
C THR A 153 0.07 -35.28 8.48
N VAL A 154 1.02 -34.89 7.63
CA VAL A 154 2.07 -35.80 7.11
C VAL A 154 3.34 -35.62 7.94
N HIS A 155 3.80 -34.37 8.04
CA HIS A 155 4.95 -33.98 8.84
C HIS A 155 4.52 -32.79 9.70
N GLY A 156 4.32 -33.00 11.01
CA GLY A 156 3.88 -31.95 11.94
C GLY A 156 2.46 -31.41 11.69
N ASP A 157 2.01 -30.49 12.55
CA ASP A 157 0.65 -29.93 12.51
C ASP A 157 0.57 -28.48 12.00
N GLN A 158 1.69 -27.95 11.51
CA GLN A 158 1.78 -26.64 10.86
C GLN A 158 1.88 -26.81 9.33
N PHE A 159 1.29 -25.86 8.62
CA PHE A 159 1.21 -25.82 7.17
C PHE A 159 1.62 -24.44 6.68
N GLN A 160 2.34 -24.38 5.57
CA GLN A 160 2.77 -23.12 4.94
C GLN A 160 1.63 -22.48 4.15
N THR A 161 0.78 -23.30 3.51
CA THR A 161 -0.41 -22.84 2.80
C THR A 161 -1.39 -23.99 2.60
N VAL A 162 -2.69 -23.68 2.56
CA VAL A 162 -3.78 -24.62 2.26
C VAL A 162 -4.79 -23.90 1.39
N ARG A 163 -5.16 -24.49 0.25
CA ARG A 163 -6.13 -23.90 -0.70
C ARG A 163 -7.11 -24.96 -1.19
N TRP A 164 -8.39 -24.59 -1.25
CA TRP A 164 -9.44 -25.38 -1.88
C TRP A 164 -9.25 -25.45 -3.40
N SER A 165 -9.65 -26.56 -3.99
CA SER A 165 -9.87 -26.70 -5.42
C SER A 165 -10.98 -25.76 -5.90
N PRO A 166 -10.91 -25.25 -7.15
CA PRO A 166 -11.97 -24.43 -7.73
C PRO A 166 -13.28 -25.21 -7.96
N VAL A 167 -13.25 -26.54 -7.87
CA VAL A 167 -14.42 -27.42 -7.96
C VAL A 167 -14.48 -28.38 -6.77
N GLY A 168 -15.69 -28.64 -6.28
CA GLY A 168 -15.94 -29.55 -5.17
C GLY A 168 -15.30 -29.09 -3.85
N HIS A 169 -14.74 -30.06 -3.12
CA HIS A 169 -14.09 -29.85 -1.81
C HIS A 169 -12.74 -30.54 -1.70
N SER A 170 -12.07 -30.83 -2.81
CA SER A 170 -10.67 -31.26 -2.75
C SER A 170 -9.78 -30.08 -2.40
N LEU A 171 -8.58 -30.33 -1.85
CA LEU A 171 -7.66 -29.26 -1.45
C LEU A 171 -6.21 -29.66 -1.66
N VAL A 172 -5.35 -28.64 -1.72
CA VAL A 172 -3.90 -28.77 -1.76
C VAL A 172 -3.31 -28.03 -0.59
N PHE A 173 -2.27 -28.60 0.00
CA PHE A 173 -1.53 -27.97 1.06
C PHE A 173 -0.03 -28.18 0.89
N VAL A 174 0.75 -27.32 1.55
CA VAL A 174 2.21 -27.41 1.57
C VAL A 174 2.70 -27.61 3.00
N GLN A 175 3.52 -28.64 3.20
CA GLN A 175 4.22 -28.92 4.45
C GLN A 175 5.68 -29.23 4.15
N TYR A 176 6.61 -28.60 4.87
CA TYR A 176 8.05 -28.78 4.68
C TYR A 176 8.45 -28.66 3.20
N ASN A 177 7.94 -27.61 2.54
CA ASN A 177 8.20 -27.28 1.14
C ASN A 177 7.74 -28.30 0.09
N ASP A 178 6.94 -29.31 0.47
CA ASP A 178 6.35 -30.27 -0.47
C ASP A 178 4.83 -30.09 -0.60
N LEU A 179 4.31 -30.28 -1.83
CA LEU A 179 2.88 -30.23 -2.11
C LEU A 179 2.22 -31.57 -1.82
N TYR A 180 1.03 -31.48 -1.23
CA TYR A 180 0.15 -32.60 -0.95
C TYR A 180 -1.26 -32.30 -1.44
N TYR A 181 -1.91 -33.32 -2.00
CA TYR A 181 -3.27 -33.26 -2.49
C TYR A 181 -4.19 -34.17 -1.69
N MET A 182 -5.38 -33.67 -1.36
CA MET A 182 -6.40 -34.41 -0.64
C MET A 182 -7.73 -34.30 -1.38
N ARG A 183 -8.27 -35.44 -1.82
CA ARG A 183 -9.52 -35.51 -2.60
C ARG A 183 -10.75 -35.18 -1.77
N ASP A 184 -10.75 -35.62 -0.51
CA ASP A 184 -11.89 -35.50 0.40
C ASP A 184 -11.35 -35.26 1.82
N PRO A 185 -11.67 -34.12 2.46
CA PRO A 185 -11.16 -33.77 3.78
C PRO A 185 -11.75 -34.58 4.92
N THR A 186 -12.79 -35.36 4.68
CA THR A 186 -13.35 -36.28 5.67
C THR A 186 -12.60 -37.61 5.72
N ARG A 187 -11.76 -37.88 4.70
CA ARG A 187 -10.96 -39.11 4.59
C ARG A 187 -9.51 -38.84 4.99
N ARG A 188 -8.81 -39.88 5.43
CA ARG A 188 -7.39 -39.80 5.80
C ARG A 188 -6.40 -39.91 4.62
N GLY A 189 -6.88 -40.11 3.40
CA GLY A 189 -6.02 -40.36 2.24
C GLY A 189 -5.40 -39.08 1.69
N VAL A 190 -4.07 -38.97 1.74
CA VAL A 190 -3.27 -37.86 1.20
C VAL A 190 -2.35 -38.39 0.10
N ILE A 191 -2.19 -37.63 -0.98
CA ILE A 191 -1.28 -37.91 -2.10
C ILE A 191 -0.17 -36.87 -2.09
N GLN A 192 1.07 -37.30 -1.90
CA GLN A 192 2.24 -36.43 -2.03
C GLN A 192 2.58 -36.21 -3.51
N LEU A 193 2.77 -34.94 -3.90
CA LEU A 193 3.01 -34.54 -5.29
C LEU A 193 4.49 -34.20 -5.57
N THR A 194 5.23 -33.76 -4.55
CA THR A 194 6.66 -33.43 -4.63
C THR A 194 7.42 -34.08 -3.47
N PHE A 195 8.73 -34.30 -3.65
CA PHE A 195 9.53 -35.13 -2.75
C PHE A 195 10.93 -34.55 -2.48
N ASP A 196 11.23 -33.36 -3.00
CA ASP A 196 12.54 -32.71 -2.96
C ASP A 196 12.56 -31.47 -2.07
N GLY A 197 11.45 -31.13 -1.39
CA GLY A 197 11.40 -30.03 -0.42
C GLY A 197 11.77 -30.44 1.02
N PHE A 198 11.46 -31.68 1.40
CA PHE A 198 11.58 -32.15 2.78
C PHE A 198 13.00 -31.99 3.38
N GLU A 199 13.07 -31.59 4.66
CA GLU A 199 14.25 -31.21 5.47
C GLU A 199 14.80 -29.78 5.31
N ASN A 200 14.40 -29.01 4.29
CA ASN A 200 14.91 -27.63 4.04
C ASN A 200 16.46 -27.53 3.93
N ILE A 201 17.16 -28.67 3.95
CA ILE A 201 18.62 -28.80 3.83
C ILE A 201 19.06 -28.32 2.44
N ASP A 202 18.26 -28.66 1.42
CA ASP A 202 18.54 -28.31 0.04
C ASP A 202 17.93 -26.98 -0.40
N ARG A 203 17.20 -26.26 0.47
CA ARG A 203 16.56 -24.95 0.15
C ARG A 203 15.76 -24.96 -1.15
N ILE A 204 14.98 -26.03 -1.35
CA ILE A 204 14.04 -26.16 -2.46
C ILE A 204 12.62 -25.91 -1.95
N PHE A 205 11.89 -25.03 -2.64
CA PHE A 205 10.54 -24.63 -2.29
C PHE A 205 9.58 -25.03 -3.41
N ASN A 206 8.64 -25.94 -3.14
CA ASN A 206 7.62 -26.31 -4.12
C ASN A 206 6.25 -25.74 -3.73
N GLY A 207 5.63 -24.99 -4.64
CA GLY A 207 4.27 -24.45 -4.48
C GLY A 207 4.15 -23.31 -3.45
N VAL A 208 5.24 -22.97 -2.79
CA VAL A 208 5.40 -21.73 -2.00
C VAL A 208 6.60 -20.96 -2.56
N PRO A 209 6.55 -19.62 -2.59
CA PRO A 209 7.69 -18.83 -3.01
C PRO A 209 8.83 -18.86 -1.99
N ASP A 210 10.06 -18.67 -2.47
CA ASP A 210 11.17 -18.20 -1.63
C ASP A 210 11.00 -16.70 -1.32
N TRP A 211 11.91 -16.13 -0.53
CA TRP A 211 11.77 -14.76 -0.03
C TRP A 211 11.64 -13.73 -1.16
N VAL A 212 12.50 -13.80 -2.19
CA VAL A 212 12.51 -12.75 -3.23
C VAL A 212 11.30 -12.85 -4.15
N TYR A 213 10.81 -14.06 -4.44
CA TYR A 213 9.57 -14.24 -5.18
C TYR A 213 8.34 -13.82 -4.38
N GLU A 214 8.33 -14.03 -3.07
CA GLU A 214 7.25 -13.59 -2.21
C GLU A 214 7.16 -12.07 -2.19
N GLU A 215 8.26 -11.40 -1.87
CA GLU A 215 8.28 -9.95 -1.63
C GLU A 215 8.18 -9.15 -2.94
N GLU A 216 8.93 -9.54 -3.98
CA GLU A 216 9.19 -8.66 -5.12
C GLU A 216 8.47 -9.06 -6.42
N ILE A 217 8.01 -10.32 -6.55
CA ILE A 217 7.43 -10.83 -7.80
C ILE A 217 5.95 -11.21 -7.64
N LEU A 218 5.64 -12.21 -6.80
CA LEU A 218 4.29 -12.77 -6.68
C LEU A 218 3.41 -12.07 -5.66
N ARG A 219 4.01 -11.46 -4.62
CA ARG A 219 3.27 -10.77 -3.53
C ARG A 219 2.17 -11.64 -2.93
N SER A 220 2.51 -12.90 -2.69
CA SER A 220 1.59 -13.97 -2.31
C SER A 220 2.35 -15.05 -1.56
N ASN A 221 1.68 -15.78 -0.67
CA ASN A 221 2.24 -16.94 0.03
C ASN A 221 2.08 -18.28 -0.70
N SER A 222 1.66 -18.23 -1.96
CA SER A 222 1.32 -19.41 -2.75
C SER A 222 1.86 -19.25 -4.17
N ALA A 223 2.51 -20.30 -4.66
CA ALA A 223 3.09 -20.40 -5.99
C ALA A 223 2.59 -21.68 -6.70
N PHE A 224 1.30 -22.01 -6.51
CA PHE A 224 0.58 -23.02 -7.28
C PHE A 224 -0.81 -22.53 -7.69
N TRP A 225 -1.30 -23.07 -8.81
CA TRP A 225 -2.53 -22.67 -9.48
C TRP A 225 -3.27 -23.91 -10.01
N PHE A 226 -4.50 -24.12 -9.56
CA PHE A 226 -5.39 -25.14 -10.12
C PHE A 226 -5.88 -24.76 -11.52
N SER A 227 -6.01 -25.75 -12.40
CA SER A 227 -6.82 -25.60 -13.62
C SER A 227 -8.28 -25.33 -13.27
N PRO A 228 -9.07 -24.71 -14.17
CA PRO A 228 -10.46 -24.33 -13.88
C PRO A 228 -11.34 -25.49 -13.42
N ASP A 229 -11.13 -26.68 -13.96
CA ASP A 229 -11.83 -27.93 -13.64
C ASP A 229 -11.18 -28.73 -12.49
N GLY A 230 -10.07 -28.25 -11.93
CA GLY A 230 -9.33 -28.91 -10.85
C GLY A 230 -8.67 -30.23 -11.24
N SER A 231 -8.45 -30.52 -12.53
CA SER A 231 -7.76 -31.74 -12.98
C SER A 231 -6.23 -31.62 -12.94
N TYR A 232 -5.69 -30.40 -13.09
CA TYR A 232 -4.27 -30.10 -13.04
C TYR A 232 -3.91 -29.10 -11.93
N ILE A 233 -2.67 -29.18 -11.48
CA ILE A 233 -2.00 -28.13 -10.70
C ILE A 233 -0.73 -27.74 -11.43
N LEU A 234 -0.60 -26.46 -11.75
CA LEU A 234 0.69 -25.86 -12.07
C LEU A 234 1.31 -25.34 -10.77
N TYR A 235 2.59 -25.64 -10.52
CA TYR A 235 3.32 -25.11 -9.37
C TYR A 235 4.73 -24.69 -9.78
N ALA A 236 5.27 -23.71 -9.05
CA ALA A 236 6.65 -23.31 -9.15
C ALA A 236 7.51 -24.10 -8.15
N SER A 237 8.72 -24.45 -8.59
CA SER A 237 9.80 -25.04 -7.80
C SER A 237 10.96 -24.05 -7.83
N PHE A 238 11.36 -23.56 -6.65
CA PHE A 238 12.44 -22.59 -6.46
C PHE A 238 13.64 -23.30 -5.83
N ASP A 239 14.82 -23.09 -6.39
CA ASP A 239 16.08 -23.67 -5.92
C ASP A 239 17.06 -22.55 -5.52
N ASP A 240 17.23 -22.42 -4.20
CA ASP A 240 18.03 -21.38 -3.55
C ASP A 240 19.44 -21.85 -3.18
N ARG A 241 19.89 -23.02 -3.65
CA ARG A 241 21.19 -23.58 -3.24
C ARG A 241 22.38 -22.69 -3.61
N ASP A 242 22.28 -22.00 -4.73
CA ASP A 242 23.30 -21.05 -5.21
C ASP A 242 23.08 -19.61 -4.69
N VAL A 243 21.96 -19.36 -4.01
CA VAL A 243 21.62 -18.04 -3.46
C VAL A 243 22.38 -17.82 -2.16
N MET A 244 23.00 -16.65 -2.05
CA MET A 244 23.76 -16.30 -0.85
C MET A 244 22.85 -16.15 0.37
N THR A 245 23.39 -16.45 1.55
CA THR A 245 22.66 -16.35 2.82
C THR A 245 23.00 -15.07 3.54
N TYR A 246 21.97 -14.35 3.97
CA TYR A 246 22.06 -13.31 4.97
C TYR A 246 21.78 -13.90 6.36
N GLU A 247 22.52 -13.44 7.36
CA GLU A 247 22.43 -13.91 8.73
C GLU A 247 21.82 -12.82 9.61
N ILE A 248 20.71 -13.15 10.27
CA ILE A 248 19.98 -12.26 11.18
C ILE A 248 20.24 -12.74 12.60
N ALA A 249 20.84 -11.87 13.42
CA ALA A 249 21.04 -12.16 14.83
C ALA A 249 19.74 -11.88 15.62
N MET A 250 19.27 -12.90 16.33
CA MET A 250 18.09 -12.84 17.20
C MET A 250 18.53 -12.97 18.66
N TYR A 251 18.12 -12.04 19.51
CA TYR A 251 18.63 -11.86 20.88
C TYR A 251 17.71 -12.42 21.96
N ASP A 252 16.39 -12.31 21.80
CA ASP A 252 15.39 -12.84 22.72
C ASP A 252 14.92 -14.22 22.26
N VAL A 253 15.60 -15.24 22.77
CA VAL A 253 15.14 -16.62 22.71
C VAL A 253 14.98 -17.08 24.14
N THR A 254 13.75 -17.14 24.62
CA THR A 254 13.42 -17.65 25.96
C THR A 254 14.13 -18.99 26.22
N GLY A 255 15.08 -18.99 27.16
CA GLY A 255 15.82 -20.18 27.56
C GLY A 255 17.17 -20.42 26.85
N ASP A 256 17.62 -19.52 25.99
CA ASP A 256 18.96 -19.59 25.35
C ASP A 256 19.80 -18.35 25.70
N GLU A 257 20.90 -18.55 26.44
CA GLU A 257 21.82 -17.48 26.84
C GLU A 257 22.68 -16.94 25.67
N PHE A 258 22.72 -17.64 24.53
CA PHE A 258 23.57 -17.31 23.39
C PHE A 258 22.82 -16.65 22.22
N GLY A 259 21.49 -16.53 22.30
CA GLY A 259 20.65 -16.12 21.17
C GLY A 259 20.69 -17.12 20.02
N ARG A 260 20.11 -16.76 18.86
CA ARG A 260 20.14 -17.59 17.65
C ARG A 260 20.43 -16.77 16.40
N THR A 261 20.89 -17.46 15.36
CA THR A 261 21.03 -16.88 14.02
C THR A 261 19.97 -17.44 13.11
N GLU A 262 19.15 -16.57 12.53
CA GLU A 262 18.28 -16.93 11.42
C GLU A 262 19.02 -16.76 10.09
N HIS A 263 18.80 -17.71 9.19
CA HIS A 263 19.48 -17.77 7.90
C HIS A 263 18.46 -17.54 6.79
N LEU A 264 18.63 -16.46 6.04
CA LEU A 264 17.75 -16.06 4.95
C LEU A 264 18.49 -16.19 3.61
N ALA A 265 17.97 -16.97 2.67
CA ALA A 265 18.45 -16.92 1.29
C ALA A 265 18.01 -15.58 0.67
N TYR A 266 18.98 -14.72 0.34
CA TYR A 266 18.71 -13.34 -0.09
C TYR A 266 19.69 -12.93 -1.20
N PRO A 267 19.23 -12.82 -2.45
CA PRO A 267 20.09 -12.38 -3.54
C PRO A 267 20.26 -10.85 -3.51
N LYS A 268 21.49 -10.38 -3.39
CA LYS A 268 21.86 -8.96 -3.57
C LYS A 268 22.22 -8.67 -5.03
N PRO A 269 22.23 -7.40 -5.49
CA PRO A 269 22.47 -7.07 -6.89
C PRO A 269 23.78 -7.64 -7.40
N GLY A 270 23.72 -8.29 -8.56
CA GLY A 270 24.85 -8.97 -9.20
C GLY A 270 25.22 -10.35 -8.63
N THR A 271 24.53 -10.83 -7.60
CA THR A 271 24.68 -12.21 -7.08
C THR A 271 23.72 -13.18 -7.78
N PRO A 272 23.89 -14.52 -7.65
CA PRO A 272 22.95 -15.48 -8.22
C PRO A 272 21.54 -15.34 -7.63
N ASN A 273 20.53 -15.43 -8.50
CA ASN A 273 19.11 -15.47 -8.13
C ASN A 273 18.63 -16.92 -8.00
N PRO A 274 17.46 -17.15 -7.35
CA PRO A 274 16.82 -18.45 -7.32
C PRO A 274 16.61 -19.01 -8.73
N LYS A 275 16.94 -20.29 -8.93
CA LYS A 275 16.57 -20.98 -10.17
C LYS A 275 15.13 -21.44 -10.06
N VAL A 276 14.33 -21.12 -11.08
CA VAL A 276 12.90 -21.39 -11.06
C VAL A 276 12.48 -22.34 -12.18
N VAL A 277 11.62 -23.30 -11.83
CA VAL A 277 11.02 -24.25 -12.77
C VAL A 277 9.53 -24.32 -12.53
N LEU A 278 8.73 -24.14 -13.59
CA LEU A 278 7.29 -24.37 -13.54
C LEU A 278 6.98 -25.80 -13.95
N LYS A 279 6.27 -26.53 -13.10
CA LYS A 279 5.85 -27.92 -13.32
C LYS A 279 4.33 -28.00 -13.28
N VAL A 280 3.76 -28.92 -14.03
CA VAL A 280 2.33 -29.20 -14.02
C VAL A 280 2.10 -30.68 -13.74
N VAL A 281 1.14 -30.97 -12.85
CA VAL A 281 0.79 -32.34 -12.45
C VAL A 281 -0.69 -32.59 -12.69
N HIS A 282 -1.01 -33.73 -13.29
CA HIS A 282 -2.37 -34.22 -13.42
C HIS A 282 -2.79 -35.02 -12.18
N LEU A 283 -3.81 -34.58 -11.46
CA LEU A 283 -4.16 -35.08 -10.11
C LEU A 283 -4.74 -36.49 -10.05
N ILE A 284 -5.16 -37.04 -11.19
CA ILE A 284 -5.70 -38.41 -11.26
C ILE A 284 -4.60 -39.40 -11.63
N SER A 285 -3.79 -39.09 -12.64
CA SER A 285 -2.74 -40.00 -13.13
C SER A 285 -1.39 -39.81 -12.45
N ASN A 286 -1.22 -38.72 -11.69
CA ASN A 286 0.06 -38.27 -11.13
C ASN A 286 1.16 -38.06 -12.20
N ALA A 287 0.76 -37.82 -13.46
CA ALA A 287 1.71 -37.49 -14.51
C ALA A 287 2.19 -36.04 -14.31
N THR A 288 3.50 -35.86 -14.28
CA THR A 288 4.16 -34.56 -14.09
C THR A 288 4.98 -34.20 -15.32
N SER A 289 4.92 -32.95 -15.73
CA SER A 289 5.75 -32.38 -16.79
C SER A 289 6.22 -30.98 -16.42
N THR A 290 7.20 -30.46 -17.17
CA THR A 290 7.79 -29.13 -16.96
C THR A 290 7.35 -28.21 -18.09
N ILE A 291 6.94 -26.98 -17.76
CA ILE A 291 6.62 -25.96 -18.76
C ILE A 291 7.91 -25.47 -19.42
N PRO A 292 8.06 -25.59 -20.75
CA PRO A 292 9.22 -25.09 -21.47
C PRO A 292 9.39 -23.57 -21.34
N VAL A 293 10.62 -23.14 -21.03
CA VAL A 293 11.02 -21.72 -21.01
C VAL A 293 11.19 -21.22 -22.46
N PRO A 294 10.76 -19.97 -22.77
CA PRO A 294 10.96 -19.36 -24.08
C PRO A 294 12.41 -19.40 -24.55
N THR A 295 12.64 -19.64 -25.84
CA THR A 295 13.99 -19.83 -26.41
C THR A 295 14.96 -18.68 -26.14
N GLU A 296 14.43 -17.45 -26.12
CA GLU A 296 15.17 -16.22 -25.88
C GLU A 296 15.67 -16.08 -24.44
N LEU A 297 15.06 -16.81 -23.51
CA LEU A 297 15.40 -16.78 -22.08
C LEU A 297 16.25 -17.98 -21.66
N LYS A 298 16.42 -19.00 -22.51
CA LYS A 298 17.11 -20.26 -22.14
C LYS A 298 18.56 -20.08 -21.67
N ASN A 299 19.25 -19.03 -22.13
CA ASN A 299 20.67 -18.79 -21.87
C ASN A 299 20.95 -17.52 -21.04
N ILE A 300 19.92 -16.94 -20.43
CA ILE A 300 20.05 -15.79 -19.54
C ILE A 300 19.23 -16.03 -18.28
N ASP A 301 19.52 -15.32 -17.20
CA ASP A 301 18.69 -15.36 -16.00
C ASP A 301 17.30 -14.76 -16.31
N TYR A 302 16.26 -15.40 -15.78
CA TYR A 302 14.87 -15.02 -15.99
C TYR A 302 14.03 -15.24 -14.74
N TYR A 303 12.84 -14.67 -14.76
CA TYR A 303 11.77 -14.90 -13.82
C TYR A 303 10.52 -15.35 -14.57
N PHE A 304 9.63 -16.12 -13.93
CA PHE A 304 8.21 -16.04 -14.25
C PHE A 304 7.56 -14.99 -13.33
N THR A 305 6.54 -14.27 -13.81
CA THR A 305 5.92 -13.19 -13.01
C THR A 305 4.42 -13.36 -12.83
N ALA A 306 3.75 -14.09 -13.73
CA ALA A 306 2.32 -14.36 -13.63
C ALA A 306 1.94 -15.65 -14.36
N VAL A 307 0.87 -16.29 -13.89
CA VAL A 307 0.26 -17.48 -14.49
C VAL A 307 -1.25 -17.28 -14.51
N THR A 308 -1.87 -17.55 -15.66
CA THR A 308 -3.32 -17.56 -15.81
C THR A 308 -3.74 -18.74 -16.68
N TRP A 309 -4.66 -19.57 -16.17
CA TRP A 309 -5.29 -20.61 -16.98
C TRP A 309 -6.27 -19.98 -17.98
N GLN A 310 -6.14 -20.33 -19.26
CA GLN A 310 -7.09 -19.93 -20.30
C GLN A 310 -8.33 -20.82 -20.24
N ASP A 311 -8.11 -22.13 -20.15
CA ASP A 311 -9.13 -23.19 -20.09
C ASP A 311 -8.55 -24.42 -19.36
N GLU A 312 -9.22 -25.58 -19.41
CA GLU A 312 -8.76 -26.82 -18.75
C GLU A 312 -7.48 -27.41 -19.38
N SER A 313 -7.16 -27.00 -20.61
CA SER A 313 -6.10 -27.56 -21.45
C SER A 313 -4.99 -26.58 -21.81
N HIS A 314 -5.15 -25.29 -21.50
CA HIS A 314 -4.15 -24.26 -21.82
C HIS A 314 -3.89 -23.30 -20.67
N VAL A 315 -2.62 -22.94 -20.50
CA VAL A 315 -2.15 -22.00 -19.49
C VAL A 315 -1.23 -20.95 -20.11
N LEU A 316 -1.44 -19.69 -19.75
CA LEU A 316 -0.61 -18.57 -20.14
C LEU A 316 0.40 -18.27 -19.03
N VAL A 317 1.68 -18.26 -19.36
CA VAL A 317 2.78 -17.94 -18.45
C VAL A 317 3.50 -16.69 -18.94
N THR A 318 3.68 -15.74 -18.03
CA THR A 318 4.46 -14.52 -18.25
C THR A 318 5.88 -14.73 -17.75
N TRP A 319 6.84 -14.60 -18.66
CA TRP A 319 8.27 -14.68 -18.38
C TRP A 319 8.91 -13.30 -18.50
N MET A 320 9.96 -13.04 -17.73
CA MET A 320 10.69 -11.77 -17.73
C MET A 320 12.19 -12.05 -17.65
N ASN A 321 13.02 -11.27 -18.36
CA ASN A 321 14.46 -11.37 -18.19
C ASN A 321 14.92 -10.73 -16.87
N ARG A 322 16.09 -11.11 -16.36
CA ARG A 322 16.65 -10.54 -15.11
C ARG A 322 16.77 -9.02 -15.12
N ALA A 323 17.11 -8.41 -16.27
CA ALA A 323 17.18 -6.97 -16.43
C ALA A 323 15.80 -6.26 -16.39
N GLN A 324 14.71 -7.02 -16.44
CA GLN A 324 13.32 -6.55 -16.32
C GLN A 324 12.95 -5.47 -17.34
N ASN A 325 13.55 -5.50 -18.53
CA ASN A 325 13.24 -4.62 -19.65
C ASN A 325 12.53 -5.35 -20.80
N MET A 326 12.31 -6.65 -20.65
CA MET A 326 11.63 -7.50 -21.62
C MET A 326 10.78 -8.57 -20.93
N SER A 327 9.52 -8.69 -21.36
CA SER A 327 8.58 -9.73 -20.95
C SER A 327 8.06 -10.51 -22.15
N ILE A 328 7.83 -11.81 -21.97
CA ILE A 328 7.33 -12.74 -22.98
C ILE A 328 6.17 -13.54 -22.38
N LEU A 329 4.99 -13.40 -22.95
CA LEU A 329 3.82 -14.20 -22.59
C LEU A 329 3.76 -15.41 -23.52
N SER A 330 3.70 -16.61 -22.95
CA SER A 330 3.68 -17.87 -23.68
C SER A 330 2.47 -18.71 -23.29
N LEU A 331 1.71 -19.15 -24.29
CA LEU A 331 0.57 -20.05 -24.11
C LEU A 331 1.06 -21.49 -24.24
N CYS A 332 0.72 -22.33 -23.27
CA CYS A 332 1.23 -23.69 -23.15
C CYS A 332 0.08 -24.69 -22.98
N GLU A 333 0.26 -25.91 -23.49
CA GLU A 333 -0.62 -27.03 -23.17
C GLU A 333 -0.51 -27.37 -21.67
N ALA A 334 -1.63 -27.72 -21.05
CA ALA A 334 -1.74 -28.10 -19.64
C ALA A 334 -0.92 -29.34 -19.29
N ASN A 335 -0.63 -30.19 -20.29
CA ASN A 335 0.23 -31.37 -20.14
C ASN A 335 1.73 -31.00 -20.22
N GLY A 336 2.08 -29.73 -20.43
CA GLY A 336 3.46 -29.22 -20.56
C GLY A 336 4.20 -29.66 -21.82
N ALA A 337 3.54 -30.30 -22.79
CA ALA A 337 4.18 -30.87 -23.97
C ALA A 337 4.70 -29.79 -24.94
N SER A 338 3.99 -28.67 -25.04
CA SER A 338 4.26 -27.62 -26.03
C SER A 338 3.90 -26.23 -25.49
N CYS A 339 4.62 -25.22 -25.95
CA CYS A 339 4.34 -23.81 -25.69
C CYS A 339 4.58 -22.99 -26.96
N LYS A 340 3.73 -21.99 -27.18
CA LYS A 340 3.83 -20.99 -28.24
C LYS A 340 3.94 -19.60 -27.62
N LYS A 341 4.94 -18.83 -28.04
CA LYS A 341 5.05 -17.41 -27.69
C LYS A 341 3.84 -16.67 -28.27
N ASN A 342 3.13 -15.91 -27.44
CA ASN A 342 1.94 -15.16 -27.83
C ASN A 342 2.20 -13.65 -27.92
N LEU A 343 2.88 -13.06 -26.93
CA LEU A 343 3.17 -11.62 -26.91
C LEU A 343 4.58 -11.35 -26.38
N ARG A 344 5.27 -10.37 -26.97
CA ARG A 344 6.51 -9.81 -26.44
C ARG A 344 6.33 -8.33 -26.11
N VAL A 345 6.81 -7.93 -24.93
CA VAL A 345 6.75 -6.55 -24.45
C VAL A 345 8.15 -6.10 -24.05
N GLU A 346 8.54 -4.90 -24.46
CA GLU A 346 9.84 -4.30 -24.16
C GLU A 346 9.67 -2.85 -23.72
N SER A 347 10.58 -2.39 -22.87
CA SER A 347 10.64 -1.00 -22.41
C SER A 347 11.97 -0.36 -22.82
N PRO A 348 11.97 0.59 -23.76
CA PRO A 348 13.21 1.22 -24.23
C PRO A 348 13.73 2.30 -23.28
N THR A 349 12.90 2.82 -22.37
CA THR A 349 13.21 3.98 -21.51
C THR A 349 13.42 3.62 -20.05
N GLY A 350 13.22 2.37 -19.65
CA GLY A 350 13.30 1.94 -18.26
C GLY A 350 13.05 0.44 -18.12
N TRP A 351 12.06 0.08 -17.32
CA TRP A 351 11.68 -1.31 -17.05
C TRP A 351 10.29 -1.64 -17.62
N VAL A 352 9.96 -2.92 -17.67
CA VAL A 352 8.61 -3.44 -17.92
C VAL A 352 7.98 -3.72 -16.56
N ASP A 353 6.78 -3.19 -16.33
CA ASP A 353 6.06 -3.43 -15.08
C ASP A 353 5.70 -4.90 -14.92
N LEU A 354 5.64 -5.36 -13.67
CA LEU A 354 5.17 -6.71 -13.37
C LEU A 354 3.67 -6.81 -13.69
N PHE A 355 3.33 -7.63 -14.67
CA PHE A 355 1.93 -7.85 -15.05
C PHE A 355 1.19 -8.62 -13.97
N ARG A 356 -0.04 -8.20 -13.69
CA ARG A 356 -1.02 -9.01 -12.98
C ARG A 356 -1.51 -10.17 -13.86
N PRO A 357 -2.12 -11.22 -13.28
CA PRO A 357 -2.81 -12.24 -14.05
C PRO A 357 -3.78 -11.61 -15.05
N VAL A 358 -3.71 -12.05 -16.31
CA VAL A 358 -4.54 -11.50 -17.39
C VAL A 358 -6.02 -11.87 -17.20
N VAL A 359 -6.91 -11.08 -17.81
CA VAL A 359 -8.35 -11.39 -17.84
C VAL A 359 -8.70 -11.97 -19.21
N PHE A 360 -9.04 -13.25 -19.28
CA PHE A 360 -9.51 -13.88 -20.52
C PHE A 360 -10.98 -13.57 -20.80
N LYS A 361 -11.35 -13.49 -22.09
CA LYS A 361 -12.73 -13.68 -22.50
C LYS A 361 -13.15 -15.13 -22.20
N PRO A 362 -14.43 -15.42 -21.89
CA PRO A 362 -14.88 -16.77 -21.58
C PRO A 362 -14.66 -17.82 -22.67
N ASP A 363 -14.53 -17.39 -23.94
CA ASP A 363 -14.22 -18.28 -25.06
C ASP A 363 -12.71 -18.56 -25.22
N GLY A 364 -11.86 -17.96 -24.38
CA GLY A 364 -10.40 -18.09 -24.42
C GLY A 364 -9.73 -17.40 -25.62
N SER A 365 -10.50 -16.81 -26.54
CA SER A 365 -9.99 -16.29 -27.83
C SER A 365 -9.14 -15.04 -27.69
N LYS A 366 -9.33 -14.28 -26.60
CA LYS A 366 -8.63 -13.02 -26.32
C LYS A 366 -8.44 -12.84 -24.83
N TYR A 367 -7.45 -12.04 -24.47
CA TYR A 367 -7.27 -11.57 -23.10
C TYR A 367 -6.96 -10.09 -23.04
N PHE A 368 -7.15 -9.52 -21.86
CA PHE A 368 -6.88 -8.13 -21.55
C PHE A 368 -5.72 -8.03 -20.56
N LEU A 369 -4.83 -7.08 -20.81
CA LEU A 369 -3.75 -6.71 -19.92
C LEU A 369 -3.42 -5.21 -20.08
N LEU A 370 -2.63 -4.67 -19.16
CA LEU A 370 -2.12 -3.31 -19.25
C LEU A 370 -0.81 -3.30 -20.02
N LEU A 371 -0.73 -2.45 -21.04
CA LEU A 371 0.49 -2.20 -21.81
C LEU A 371 0.73 -0.69 -21.90
N SER A 372 2.00 -0.32 -21.97
CA SER A 372 2.39 1.06 -22.23
C SER A 372 2.05 1.44 -23.67
N GLN A 373 1.30 2.53 -23.83
CA GLN A 373 0.96 3.12 -25.13
C GLN A 373 1.56 4.53 -25.22
N THR A 374 2.31 4.78 -26.29
CA THR A 374 2.94 6.10 -26.52
C THR A 374 1.92 7.14 -26.98
N ASP A 375 1.95 8.31 -26.35
CA ASP A 375 1.18 9.50 -26.71
C ASP A 375 2.11 10.69 -27.01
N GLY A 376 2.83 10.61 -28.12
CA GLY A 376 3.72 11.66 -28.61
C GLY A 376 4.79 12.08 -27.60
N ALA A 377 4.93 13.39 -27.39
CA ALA A 377 5.94 13.98 -26.49
C ALA A 377 5.57 13.86 -25.00
N ALA A 378 4.29 13.62 -24.67
CA ALA A 378 3.85 13.48 -23.28
C ALA A 378 4.45 12.24 -22.61
N GLY A 379 4.81 11.23 -23.40
CA GLY A 379 5.42 9.99 -22.95
C GLY A 379 4.59 8.78 -23.35
N SER A 380 4.56 7.77 -22.49
CA SER A 380 3.71 6.59 -22.66
C SER A 380 2.94 6.32 -21.37
N PHE A 381 1.70 5.86 -21.49
CA PHE A 381 0.77 5.67 -20.37
C PHE A 381 0.25 4.23 -20.36
N GLN A 382 -0.09 3.72 -19.19
CA GLN A 382 -0.59 2.36 -19.03
C GLN A 382 -2.05 2.29 -19.49
N HIS A 383 -2.31 1.49 -20.51
CA HIS A 383 -3.65 1.33 -21.08
C HIS A 383 -4.01 -0.12 -21.34
N ILE A 384 -5.32 -0.37 -21.41
CA ILE A 384 -5.86 -1.70 -21.64
C ILE A 384 -5.60 -2.08 -23.09
N ALA A 385 -4.87 -3.16 -23.30
CA ALA A 385 -4.73 -3.82 -24.58
C ALA A 385 -5.53 -5.12 -24.59
N MET A 386 -6.28 -5.34 -25.67
CA MET A 386 -6.89 -6.62 -26.00
C MET A 386 -5.98 -7.35 -26.97
N VAL A 387 -5.57 -8.56 -26.61
CA VAL A 387 -4.63 -9.38 -27.39
C VAL A 387 -5.32 -10.66 -27.83
N ASP A 388 -5.14 -11.02 -29.09
CA ASP A 388 -5.66 -12.27 -29.63
C ASP A 388 -4.86 -13.46 -29.08
N SER A 389 -5.58 -14.48 -28.56
CA SER A 389 -5.03 -15.75 -28.09
C SER A 389 -5.34 -16.82 -29.12
N ASP A 390 -4.31 -17.42 -29.69
CA ASP A 390 -4.43 -18.54 -30.62
C ASP A 390 -4.06 -19.84 -29.88
N SER A 391 -5.07 -20.67 -29.60
CA SER A 391 -4.91 -21.96 -28.95
C SER A 391 -4.26 -23.01 -29.86
N ASP A 392 -4.08 -22.73 -31.16
CA ASP A 392 -3.28 -23.59 -32.02
C ASP A 392 -1.77 -23.38 -31.74
N ILE A 393 -1.25 -24.25 -30.86
CA ILE A 393 0.17 -24.27 -30.46
C ILE A 393 1.07 -24.89 -31.55
N THR A 394 0.51 -25.44 -32.63
CA THR A 394 1.29 -26.10 -33.70
C THR A 394 1.87 -25.15 -34.75
N GLY A 395 1.48 -23.87 -34.73
CA GLY A 395 1.91 -22.85 -35.70
C GLY A 395 3.21 -22.10 -35.36
N THR A 396 3.86 -21.52 -36.38
CA THR A 396 4.99 -20.59 -36.26
C THR A 396 4.60 -19.27 -35.58
N PHE A 397 5.53 -18.67 -34.83
CA PHE A 397 5.32 -17.41 -34.10
C PHE A 397 4.79 -16.27 -34.97
N SER A 398 3.74 -15.61 -34.49
CA SER A 398 3.30 -14.27 -34.90
C SER A 398 3.05 -13.47 -33.61
N ASP A 399 3.63 -12.27 -33.48
CA ASP A 399 3.29 -11.39 -32.36
C ASP A 399 1.77 -11.19 -32.36
N GLY A 400 1.13 -11.50 -31.24
CA GLY A 400 -0.33 -11.47 -31.14
C GLY A 400 -0.85 -10.11 -31.61
N SER A 401 -1.84 -10.13 -32.50
CA SER A 401 -2.54 -8.91 -32.88
C SER A 401 -3.12 -8.28 -31.62
N LYS A 402 -2.72 -7.03 -31.34
CA LYS A 402 -3.15 -6.28 -30.16
C LYS A 402 -3.89 -5.02 -30.56
N THR A 403 -4.96 -4.72 -29.83
CA THR A 403 -5.78 -3.52 -30.00
C THR A 403 -5.93 -2.82 -28.66
N PHE A 404 -5.45 -1.57 -28.55
CA PHE A 404 -5.70 -0.76 -27.36
C PHE A 404 -7.18 -0.37 -27.26
N ILE A 405 -7.79 -0.63 -26.10
CA ILE A 405 -9.18 -0.33 -25.77
C ILE A 405 -9.29 1.08 -25.17
N THR A 406 -8.30 1.49 -24.38
CA THR A 406 -8.20 2.83 -23.79
C THR A 406 -6.96 3.54 -24.32
N ALA A 407 -6.96 4.88 -24.26
CA ALA A 407 -5.83 5.74 -24.63
C ALA A 407 -6.00 7.14 -24.00
N GLY A 408 -4.90 7.85 -23.76
CA GLY A 408 -4.86 9.24 -23.30
C GLY A 408 -3.68 9.54 -22.37
N GLN A 409 -3.68 10.71 -21.76
CA GLN A 409 -2.61 11.17 -20.85
C GLN A 409 -2.95 10.87 -19.38
N TRP A 410 -3.31 9.62 -19.11
CA TRP A 410 -3.75 9.14 -17.80
C TRP A 410 -3.47 7.64 -17.70
N ASP A 411 -3.23 7.13 -16.50
CA ASP A 411 -2.87 5.73 -16.31
C ASP A 411 -4.08 4.90 -15.86
N VAL A 412 -4.27 3.75 -16.50
CA VAL A 412 -5.08 2.67 -15.96
C VAL A 412 -4.26 1.96 -14.88
N PHE A 413 -4.83 1.81 -13.69
CA PHE A 413 -4.19 1.09 -12.59
C PHE A 413 -4.46 -0.41 -12.63
N ASP A 414 -5.73 -0.79 -12.82
CA ASP A 414 -6.16 -2.19 -12.69
C ASP A 414 -7.39 -2.48 -13.55
N ILE A 415 -7.45 -3.69 -14.12
CA ILE A 415 -8.69 -4.27 -14.67
C ILE A 415 -9.38 -5.00 -13.52
N VAL A 416 -10.58 -4.54 -13.15
CA VAL A 416 -11.29 -5.02 -11.95
C VAL A 416 -12.47 -5.93 -12.27
N GLY A 417 -12.91 -5.98 -13.53
CA GLY A 417 -14.00 -6.84 -13.95
C GLY A 417 -14.21 -6.87 -15.46
N TYR A 418 -14.90 -7.89 -15.93
CA TYR A 418 -15.35 -8.04 -17.31
C TYR A 418 -16.77 -8.62 -17.32
N ASP A 419 -17.71 -7.90 -17.92
CA ASP A 419 -19.07 -8.38 -18.14
C ASP A 419 -19.16 -8.95 -19.55
N ASN A 420 -19.29 -10.27 -19.63
CA ASN A 420 -19.37 -10.99 -20.89
C ASN A 420 -20.68 -10.74 -21.62
N SER A 421 -21.79 -10.49 -20.90
CA SER A 421 -23.09 -10.28 -21.53
C SER A 421 -23.17 -8.93 -22.23
N LEU A 422 -22.54 -7.90 -21.67
CA LEU A 422 -22.53 -6.54 -22.22
C LEU A 422 -21.28 -6.26 -23.07
N GLU A 423 -20.30 -7.17 -23.10
CA GLU A 423 -18.96 -6.95 -23.65
C GLU A 423 -18.34 -5.64 -23.15
N GLN A 424 -18.35 -5.47 -21.84
CA GLN A 424 -17.79 -4.30 -21.14
C GLN A 424 -16.65 -4.71 -20.23
N ILE A 425 -15.54 -3.96 -20.29
CA ILE A 425 -14.43 -4.09 -19.36
C ILE A 425 -14.47 -2.96 -18.34
N TYR A 426 -14.22 -3.29 -17.07
CA TYR A 426 -14.23 -2.35 -15.96
C TYR A 426 -12.83 -2.22 -15.39
N PHE A 427 -12.42 -0.99 -15.10
CA PHE A 427 -11.07 -0.69 -14.69
C PHE A 427 -11.01 0.54 -13.80
N THR A 428 -10.01 0.59 -12.92
CA THR A 428 -9.69 1.80 -12.15
C THR A 428 -8.59 2.57 -12.84
N ALA A 429 -8.69 3.90 -12.85
CA ALA A 429 -7.70 4.77 -13.47
C ALA A 429 -7.60 6.11 -12.75
N THR A 430 -6.51 6.83 -13.01
CA THR A 430 -6.39 8.24 -12.61
C THR A 430 -7.46 9.08 -13.29
N ASN A 431 -7.95 10.13 -12.62
CA ASN A 431 -8.71 11.16 -13.34
C ASN A 431 -7.80 11.81 -14.40
N MET A 432 -8.37 12.13 -15.56
CA MET A 432 -7.62 12.72 -16.69
C MET A 432 -7.03 14.10 -16.35
N ASP A 433 -7.68 14.85 -15.45
CA ASP A 433 -7.27 16.21 -15.07
C ASP A 433 -6.55 16.27 -13.71
N ASP A 434 -6.74 15.25 -12.86
CA ASP A 434 -6.24 15.20 -11.49
C ASP A 434 -5.72 13.78 -11.12
N PRO A 435 -4.40 13.52 -11.19
CA PRO A 435 -3.81 12.22 -10.87
C PRO A 435 -3.84 11.88 -9.38
N THR A 436 -4.33 12.80 -8.52
CA THR A 436 -4.57 12.53 -7.08
C THR A 436 -5.88 11.79 -6.85
N GLU A 437 -6.73 11.71 -7.87
CA GLU A 437 -8.01 10.99 -7.88
C GLU A 437 -7.88 9.61 -8.53
N LYS A 438 -8.71 8.68 -8.08
CA LYS A 438 -8.83 7.33 -8.63
C LYS A 438 -10.29 6.97 -8.79
N HIS A 439 -10.70 6.66 -10.02
CA HIS A 439 -12.09 6.40 -10.36
C HIS A 439 -12.28 5.06 -11.04
N LEU A 440 -13.51 4.52 -10.94
CA LEU A 440 -13.97 3.35 -11.66
C LEU A 440 -14.55 3.79 -13.00
N TYR A 441 -14.05 3.18 -14.08
CA TYR A 441 -14.51 3.39 -15.44
C TYR A 441 -14.95 2.07 -16.07
N ARG A 442 -15.70 2.19 -17.16
CA ARG A 442 -15.97 1.09 -18.09
C ARG A 442 -15.66 1.48 -19.53
N ALA A 443 -15.28 0.49 -20.34
CA ALA A 443 -15.14 0.63 -21.78
C ALA A 443 -15.82 -0.52 -22.54
N THR A 444 -16.38 -0.22 -23.71
CA THR A 444 -16.98 -1.22 -24.62
C THR A 444 -15.89 -1.89 -25.46
N VAL A 445 -15.83 -3.22 -25.45
CA VAL A 445 -14.81 -3.99 -26.20
C VAL A 445 -15.33 -4.65 -27.48
N GLN A 446 -16.65 -4.61 -27.70
CA GLN A 446 -17.29 -5.14 -28.90
C GLN A 446 -16.89 -4.32 -30.14
N LYS A 447 -16.11 -4.92 -31.05
CA LYS A 447 -15.56 -4.23 -32.24
C LYS A 447 -16.64 -3.69 -33.19
N ASP A 448 -17.76 -4.39 -33.31
CA ASP A 448 -18.84 -4.03 -34.24
C ASP A 448 -19.86 -3.05 -33.63
N SER A 449 -19.70 -2.69 -32.35
CA SER A 449 -20.55 -1.72 -31.67
C SER A 449 -20.19 -0.29 -32.08
N PRO A 450 -21.18 0.61 -32.27
CA PRO A 450 -20.91 2.03 -32.48
C PRO A 450 -20.20 2.67 -31.27
N ASP A 451 -20.34 2.07 -30.09
CA ASP A 451 -19.72 2.54 -28.84
C ASP A 451 -18.34 1.89 -28.58
N PHE A 452 -17.74 1.21 -29.57
CA PHE A 452 -16.43 0.58 -29.40
C PHE A 452 -15.40 1.58 -28.86
N LYS A 453 -14.72 1.22 -27.76
CA LYS A 453 -13.78 2.08 -27.00
C LYS A 453 -14.39 3.32 -26.34
N SER A 454 -15.71 3.44 -26.29
CA SER A 454 -16.37 4.49 -25.51
C SER A 454 -16.11 4.26 -24.02
N ILE A 455 -15.57 5.29 -23.35
CA ILE A 455 -15.23 5.25 -21.92
C ILE A 455 -16.29 6.03 -21.15
N LYS A 456 -16.79 5.43 -20.06
CA LYS A 456 -17.70 6.08 -19.11
C LYS A 456 -17.18 5.95 -17.70
N CYS A 457 -17.11 7.06 -16.96
CA CYS A 457 -16.86 7.04 -15.53
C CYS A 457 -18.11 6.59 -14.77
N LEU A 458 -17.94 5.66 -13.82
CA LEU A 458 -19.01 5.12 -13.00
C LEU A 458 -19.02 5.73 -11.59
N SER A 459 -17.87 6.18 -11.09
CA SER A 459 -17.75 6.76 -9.74
C SER A 459 -17.76 8.28 -9.69
N CYS A 460 -17.57 8.98 -10.81
CA CYS A 460 -17.38 10.44 -10.82
C CYS A 460 -18.60 11.20 -10.29
N ASP A 461 -19.81 10.70 -10.54
CA ASP A 461 -21.06 11.36 -10.13
C ASP A 461 -21.66 10.79 -8.83
N VAL A 462 -20.90 9.97 -8.08
CA VAL A 462 -21.41 9.34 -6.84
C VAL A 462 -21.53 10.36 -5.71
N SER A 463 -20.46 11.13 -5.46
CA SER A 463 -20.40 12.20 -4.45
C SER A 463 -19.07 12.94 -4.56
N ASP A 464 -19.05 14.23 -4.20
CA ASP A 464 -17.81 15.02 -4.07
C ASP A 464 -16.86 14.46 -3.00
N ASP A 465 -17.37 13.67 -2.05
CA ASP A 465 -16.59 12.97 -1.04
C ASP A 465 -16.04 11.61 -1.52
N CYS A 466 -16.20 11.30 -2.82
CA CYS A 466 -15.90 10.00 -3.43
C CYS A 466 -14.98 10.06 -4.67
N LEU A 467 -13.78 10.59 -4.48
CA LEU A 467 -12.79 10.83 -5.54
C LEU A 467 -11.64 9.81 -5.56
N TYR A 468 -11.62 8.89 -4.60
CA TYR A 468 -10.66 7.78 -4.57
C TYR A 468 -11.41 6.48 -4.29
N VAL A 469 -11.49 5.58 -5.27
CA VAL A 469 -12.31 4.37 -5.19
C VAL A 469 -11.55 3.11 -5.52
N ASP A 470 -11.95 1.99 -4.91
CA ASP A 470 -11.65 0.64 -5.41
C ASP A 470 -12.94 -0.07 -5.79
N ALA A 471 -12.83 -1.13 -6.59
CA ALA A 471 -13.97 -1.94 -6.96
C ALA A 471 -13.63 -3.44 -6.96
N THR A 472 -14.60 -4.27 -6.56
CA THR A 472 -14.49 -5.73 -6.61
C THR A 472 -15.73 -6.32 -7.25
N PHE A 473 -15.56 -7.08 -8.33
CA PHE A 473 -16.65 -7.66 -9.10
C PHE A 473 -16.97 -9.09 -8.68
N THR A 474 -18.24 -9.48 -8.82
CA THR A 474 -18.62 -10.90 -8.78
C THR A 474 -18.11 -11.64 -10.01
N SER A 475 -18.11 -12.98 -9.95
CA SER A 475 -17.53 -13.83 -11.00
C SER A 475 -18.13 -13.59 -12.39
N SER A 476 -19.41 -13.19 -12.47
CA SER A 476 -20.09 -12.94 -13.74
C SER A 476 -19.82 -11.55 -14.31
N GLY A 477 -19.30 -10.62 -13.49
CA GLY A 477 -19.18 -9.21 -13.82
C GLY A 477 -20.46 -8.39 -13.64
N LYS A 478 -21.61 -8.99 -13.30
CA LYS A 478 -22.92 -8.30 -13.21
C LYS A 478 -23.12 -7.42 -11.98
N TYR A 479 -22.40 -7.72 -10.91
CA TYR A 479 -22.44 -6.97 -9.66
C TYR A 479 -21.03 -6.58 -9.25
N TYR A 480 -20.92 -5.43 -8.59
CA TYR A 480 -19.66 -4.99 -8.03
C TYR A 480 -19.87 -4.23 -6.74
N ILE A 481 -18.88 -4.35 -5.86
CA ILE A 481 -18.78 -3.54 -4.66
C ILE A 481 -17.89 -2.35 -5.00
N LEU A 482 -18.43 -1.15 -4.89
CA LEU A 482 -17.69 0.10 -4.99
C LEU A 482 -17.28 0.54 -3.59
N ALA A 483 -15.99 0.50 -3.32
CA ALA A 483 -15.39 1.02 -2.10
C ALA A 483 -14.99 2.47 -2.31
N CYS A 484 -15.82 3.39 -1.85
CA CYS A 484 -15.49 4.81 -1.78
C CYS A 484 -14.52 5.03 -0.63
N LYS A 485 -13.27 5.40 -0.91
CA LYS A 485 -12.18 5.47 0.08
C LYS A 485 -11.73 6.88 0.42
N GLY A 486 -12.25 7.91 -0.24
CA GLY A 486 -11.94 9.30 0.10
C GLY A 486 -12.38 10.29 -0.97
N PRO A 487 -12.30 11.60 -0.69
CA PRO A 487 -11.69 12.20 0.50
C PRO A 487 -12.55 12.11 1.77
N GLY A 488 -13.85 11.80 1.67
CA GLY A 488 -14.71 11.60 2.83
C GLY A 488 -14.45 10.28 3.56
N ILE A 489 -15.14 10.07 4.69
CA ILE A 489 -15.07 8.81 5.44
C ILE A 489 -15.55 7.65 4.55
N PRO A 490 -14.81 6.52 4.45
CA PRO A 490 -15.11 5.46 3.51
C PRO A 490 -16.53 4.88 3.61
N ILE A 491 -17.12 4.60 2.44
CA ILE A 491 -18.44 3.99 2.28
C ILE A 491 -18.37 2.87 1.24
N TYR A 492 -19.06 1.76 1.48
CA TYR A 492 -19.09 0.60 0.60
C TYR A 492 -20.50 0.41 0.04
N TYR A 493 -20.61 0.39 -1.28
CA TYR A 493 -21.86 0.25 -2.01
C TYR A 493 -21.87 -1.04 -2.82
N LEU A 494 -23.02 -1.70 -2.91
CA LEU A 494 -23.26 -2.76 -3.89
C LEU A 494 -24.01 -2.19 -5.09
N TYR A 495 -23.47 -2.38 -6.28
CA TYR A 495 -24.07 -1.98 -7.54
C TYR A 495 -24.33 -3.18 -8.45
N SER A 496 -25.37 -3.06 -9.26
CA SER A 496 -25.62 -3.86 -10.46
C SER A 496 -25.13 -3.10 -11.69
N THR A 497 -24.49 -3.79 -12.63
CA THR A 497 -24.01 -3.17 -13.89
C THR A 497 -25.15 -2.67 -14.79
N GLU A 498 -26.34 -3.28 -14.67
CA GLU A 498 -27.54 -2.91 -15.41
C GLU A 498 -28.42 -1.90 -14.67
N ASN A 499 -28.70 -2.17 -13.38
CA ASN A 499 -29.75 -1.45 -12.63
C ASN A 499 -29.24 -0.35 -11.71
N GLY A 500 -27.93 -0.20 -11.53
CA GLY A 500 -27.33 0.80 -10.64
C GLY A 500 -27.28 0.35 -9.18
N LEU A 501 -27.42 1.29 -8.24
CA LEU A 501 -27.23 1.05 -6.80
C LEU A 501 -28.25 0.03 -6.28
N VAL A 502 -27.76 -1.02 -5.61
CA VAL A 502 -28.57 -2.05 -4.96
C VAL A 502 -28.75 -1.74 -3.49
N THR A 503 -27.65 -1.57 -2.75
CA THR A 503 -27.68 -1.26 -1.31
C THR A 503 -26.35 -0.66 -0.82
N VAL A 504 -26.36 -0.08 0.37
CA VAL A 504 -25.15 0.32 1.12
C VAL A 504 -24.76 -0.83 2.06
N LEU A 505 -23.49 -1.24 2.00
CA LEU A 505 -22.95 -2.37 2.77
C LEU A 505 -22.34 -1.93 4.11
N GLU A 506 -21.62 -0.81 4.10
CA GLU A 506 -21.03 -0.18 5.30
C GLU A 506 -20.88 1.33 5.04
N ASP A 507 -21.38 2.15 5.95
CA ASP A 507 -21.44 3.62 5.83
C ASP A 507 -20.57 4.37 6.85
N ASN A 508 -19.93 3.62 7.75
CA ASN A 508 -19.08 4.13 8.83
C ASN A 508 -19.78 5.21 9.69
N ALA A 509 -21.09 5.09 9.91
CA ALA A 509 -21.87 6.06 10.68
C ALA A 509 -21.29 6.32 12.08
N ASP A 510 -20.87 5.27 12.80
CA ASP A 510 -20.26 5.38 14.13
C ASP A 510 -19.00 6.25 14.12
N LEU A 511 -18.13 6.04 13.12
CA LEU A 511 -16.90 6.81 12.98
C LEU A 511 -17.19 8.26 12.63
N ARG A 512 -18.18 8.52 11.75
CA ARG A 512 -18.60 9.87 11.37
C ARG A 512 -19.06 10.67 12.60
N THR A 513 -19.98 10.11 13.38
CA THR A 513 -20.43 10.73 14.63
C THR A 513 -19.28 10.94 15.61
N LYS A 514 -18.33 10.00 15.71
CA LYS A 514 -17.16 10.17 16.56
C LYS A 514 -16.25 11.31 16.10
N LEU A 515 -15.98 11.41 14.80
CA LEU A 515 -15.07 12.41 14.24
C LEU A 515 -15.68 13.82 14.18
N ASP A 516 -17.01 13.96 14.23
CA ASP A 516 -17.69 15.25 14.31
C ASP A 516 -17.26 16.07 15.54
N ASP A 517 -16.87 15.40 16.62
CA ASP A 517 -16.37 16.01 17.86
C ASP A 517 -14.92 16.51 17.77
N TYR A 518 -14.20 16.19 16.69
CA TYR A 518 -12.77 16.47 16.54
C TYR A 518 -12.45 17.56 15.51
N SER A 519 -11.42 18.35 15.79
CA SER A 519 -10.80 19.28 14.86
C SER A 519 -9.79 18.54 13.99
N LEU A 520 -10.25 18.02 12.86
CA LEU A 520 -9.40 17.36 11.86
C LEU A 520 -8.64 18.39 11.02
N ALA A 521 -7.41 18.04 10.63
CA ALA A 521 -6.63 18.83 9.70
C ALA A 521 -7.29 18.87 8.32
N VAL A 522 -7.12 20.00 7.63
CA VAL A 522 -7.69 20.24 6.30
C VAL A 522 -6.62 19.95 5.25
N ALA A 523 -6.93 19.13 4.26
CA ALA A 523 -6.03 18.85 3.14
C ALA A 523 -6.16 19.92 2.05
N GLU A 524 -5.03 20.53 1.66
CA GLU A 524 -4.89 21.41 0.51
C GLU A 524 -4.02 20.72 -0.54
N PHE A 525 -4.45 20.70 -1.81
CA PHE A 525 -3.70 20.11 -2.92
C PHE A 525 -3.12 21.22 -3.80
N LEU A 526 -1.84 21.11 -4.11
CA LEU A 526 -1.06 22.13 -4.81
C LEU A 526 -0.27 21.52 -5.97
N LYS A 527 -0.04 22.34 -6.99
CA LYS A 527 0.91 22.07 -8.08
C LYS A 527 2.11 22.98 -7.89
N LEU A 528 3.31 22.42 -7.74
CA LEU A 528 4.54 23.20 -7.66
C LEU A 528 5.39 22.98 -8.92
N PRO A 529 5.92 24.03 -9.56
CA PRO A 529 6.78 23.87 -10.72
C PRO A 529 8.11 23.21 -10.31
N ILE A 530 8.63 22.31 -11.16
CA ILE A 530 9.92 21.65 -10.96
C ILE A 530 11.07 22.49 -11.51
N ASP A 531 10.82 23.20 -12.61
CA ASP A 531 11.79 24.05 -13.28
C ASP A 531 11.34 25.51 -13.26
N LYS A 532 12.27 26.42 -13.59
CA LYS A 532 11.99 27.86 -13.67
C LYS A 532 11.13 28.24 -14.88
N GLU A 533 11.03 27.36 -15.86
CA GLU A 533 10.25 27.56 -17.08
C GLU A 533 8.78 27.12 -16.90
N GLU A 534 8.46 26.55 -15.73
CA GLU A 534 7.16 26.01 -15.32
C GLU A 534 6.60 24.96 -16.29
N THR A 535 7.47 24.18 -16.95
CA THR A 535 7.06 23.23 -17.99
C THR A 535 6.45 21.95 -17.40
N ASP A 536 6.96 21.53 -16.24
CA ASP A 536 6.50 20.37 -15.48
C ASP A 536 6.24 20.77 -14.02
N HIS A 537 5.25 20.13 -13.40
CA HIS A 537 4.84 20.40 -12.02
C HIS A 537 4.75 19.11 -11.21
N MET A 538 5.18 19.15 -9.95
CA MET A 538 4.95 18.10 -8.95
C MET A 538 3.63 18.34 -8.21
N TRP A 539 2.99 17.26 -7.77
CA TRP A 539 1.79 17.34 -6.93
C TRP A 539 2.18 17.31 -5.46
N VAL A 540 1.48 18.12 -4.66
CA VAL A 540 1.72 18.26 -3.24
C VAL A 540 0.40 18.24 -2.49
N LYS A 541 0.36 17.52 -1.37
CA LYS A 541 -0.74 17.58 -0.38
C LYS A 541 -0.19 18.19 0.90
N ALA A 542 -0.83 19.24 1.39
CA ALA A 542 -0.52 19.87 2.66
C ALA A 542 -1.69 19.66 3.63
N LEU A 543 -1.45 19.01 4.76
CA LEU A 543 -2.36 18.97 5.89
C LEU A 543 -2.13 20.22 6.73
N LEU A 544 -3.18 21.02 6.86
CA LEU A 544 -3.16 22.29 7.56
C LEU A 544 -3.88 22.17 8.90
N PRO A 545 -3.35 22.80 9.97
CA PRO A 545 -4.04 22.86 11.24
C PRO A 545 -5.47 23.40 11.08
N PRO A 546 -6.45 22.87 11.85
CA PRO A 546 -7.86 23.27 11.75
C PRO A 546 -8.09 24.78 11.92
N VAL A 547 -7.24 25.42 12.74
CA VAL A 547 -7.20 26.88 12.93
C VAL A 547 -5.83 27.38 12.43
N LEU A 548 -5.71 27.50 11.11
CA LEU A 548 -4.55 28.12 10.47
C LEU A 548 -4.80 29.61 10.30
N ARG A 549 -3.92 30.45 10.83
CA ARG A 549 -4.02 31.90 10.78
C ARG A 549 -2.95 32.44 9.83
N LYS A 550 -3.22 32.34 8.53
CA LYS A 550 -2.27 32.71 7.47
C LYS A 550 -1.93 34.21 7.51
N GLU A 551 -2.79 35.05 8.06
CA GLU A 551 -2.64 36.52 8.09
C GLU A 551 -1.95 37.05 9.37
N GLU A 552 -1.70 36.17 10.34
CA GLU A 552 -1.06 36.54 11.61
C GLU A 552 0.47 36.35 11.55
N ILE A 553 1.18 36.89 12.55
CA ILE A 553 2.63 36.75 12.72
C ILE A 553 3.01 35.32 13.20
N THR A 554 2.02 34.48 13.50
CA THR A 554 2.23 33.12 14.02
C THR A 554 2.85 32.22 12.96
N THR A 555 4.01 31.64 13.26
CA THR A 555 4.65 30.63 12.41
C THR A 555 4.30 29.22 12.87
N TYR A 556 4.22 28.30 11.91
CA TYR A 556 3.89 26.90 12.10
C TYR A 556 5.10 26.03 11.76
N ASN A 557 5.33 25.01 12.58
CA ASN A 557 6.33 23.99 12.27
C ASN A 557 5.86 23.14 11.10
N ILE A 558 6.79 22.59 10.34
CA ILE A 558 6.49 21.82 9.13
C ILE A 558 7.25 20.48 9.11
N LEU A 559 6.55 19.43 8.69
CA LEU A 559 7.04 18.07 8.54
C LEU A 559 6.77 17.56 7.12
N PHE A 560 7.81 17.17 6.40
CA PHE A 560 7.69 16.50 5.12
C PHE A 560 7.62 14.99 5.35
N LYS A 561 6.54 14.36 4.89
CA LYS A 561 6.41 12.90 4.78
C LYS A 561 6.82 12.48 3.37
N VAL A 562 7.87 11.66 3.29
CA VAL A 562 8.39 11.17 2.00
C VAL A 562 8.34 9.64 1.90
N ASN A 563 8.12 9.17 0.67
CA ASN A 563 8.29 7.79 0.25
C ASN A 563 9.23 7.82 -0.96
N GLY A 564 8.72 8.17 -2.14
CA GLY A 564 9.55 8.35 -3.34
C GLY A 564 9.99 7.06 -4.01
N SER A 565 9.56 5.89 -3.53
CA SER A 565 9.78 4.63 -4.23
C SER A 565 9.17 4.70 -5.64
N PRO A 566 9.87 4.25 -6.69
CA PRO A 566 9.37 4.30 -8.05
C PRO A 566 7.98 3.67 -8.19
N GLY A 567 7.06 4.36 -8.87
CA GLY A 567 5.68 3.93 -9.11
C GLY A 567 4.72 4.12 -7.93
N THR A 568 5.17 4.57 -6.76
CA THR A 568 4.29 4.87 -5.63
C THR A 568 3.67 6.28 -5.74
N GLN A 569 2.58 6.51 -5.01
CA GLN A 569 1.93 7.82 -4.86
C GLN A 569 1.65 8.07 -3.38
N LEU A 570 2.03 9.25 -2.88
CA LEU A 570 1.64 9.75 -1.56
C LEU A 570 0.55 10.81 -1.62
N VAL A 571 0.45 11.53 -2.74
CA VAL A 571 -0.47 12.66 -2.91
C VAL A 571 -1.75 12.14 -3.54
N THR A 572 -2.62 11.57 -2.70
CA THR A 572 -3.94 11.06 -3.09
C THR A 572 -5.06 11.69 -2.26
N LYS A 573 -6.28 11.67 -2.82
CA LYS A 573 -7.53 12.01 -2.13
C LYS A 573 -8.09 10.84 -1.29
N GLU A 574 -7.29 9.83 -0.98
CA GLU A 574 -7.68 8.77 -0.05
C GLU A 574 -7.81 9.33 1.38
N PHE A 575 -8.85 8.88 2.09
CA PHE A 575 -9.06 9.20 3.50
C PHE A 575 -8.11 8.38 4.37
N ASN A 576 -7.32 9.07 5.20
CA ASN A 576 -6.41 8.42 6.15
C ASN A 576 -6.21 9.31 7.39
N ILE A 577 -6.38 8.73 8.58
CA ILE A 577 -6.04 9.36 9.86
C ILE A 577 -4.82 8.64 10.46
N GLY A 578 -3.65 9.02 9.96
CA GLY A 578 -2.36 8.53 10.45
C GLY A 578 -1.72 9.43 11.50
N TRP A 579 -0.45 9.14 11.81
CA TRP A 579 0.37 9.94 12.74
C TRP A 579 0.48 11.40 12.29
N GLU A 580 0.54 11.63 10.98
CA GLU A 580 0.58 12.94 10.34
C GLU A 580 -0.66 13.78 10.66
N GLN A 581 -1.85 13.19 10.59
CA GLN A 581 -3.12 13.86 10.93
C GLN A 581 -3.16 14.19 12.42
N TYR A 582 -2.69 13.28 13.27
CA TYR A 582 -2.54 13.49 14.72
C TYR A 582 -1.60 14.67 15.02
N LEU A 583 -0.40 14.72 14.43
CA LEU A 583 0.54 15.83 14.64
C LEU A 583 -0.05 17.16 14.19
N CYS A 584 -0.76 17.18 13.06
CA CYS A 584 -1.37 18.38 12.54
C CYS A 584 -2.49 18.91 13.44
N SER A 585 -3.38 18.02 13.91
CA SER A 585 -4.48 18.36 14.82
C SER A 585 -3.97 18.74 16.23
N CYS A 586 -3.09 17.93 16.80
CA CYS A 586 -2.67 18.05 18.19
C CYS A 586 -1.62 19.16 18.39
N HIS A 587 -0.56 19.13 17.58
CA HIS A 587 0.64 19.98 17.71
C HIS A 587 0.67 21.16 16.75
N SER A 588 -0.36 21.32 15.90
CA SER A 588 -0.43 22.39 14.90
C SER A 588 0.78 22.40 13.97
N VAL A 589 1.24 21.22 13.57
CA VAL A 589 2.33 21.03 12.59
C VAL A 589 1.72 20.94 11.19
N ILE A 590 2.23 21.71 10.23
CA ILE A 590 1.88 21.53 8.82
C ILE A 590 2.56 20.26 8.32
N VAL A 591 1.82 19.34 7.72
CA VAL A 591 2.41 18.11 7.16
C VAL A 591 2.30 18.11 5.65
N VAL A 592 3.42 17.93 4.97
CA VAL A 592 3.51 18.01 3.51
C VAL A 592 3.90 16.67 2.92
N PHE A 593 3.16 16.24 1.91
CA PHE A 593 3.40 15.06 1.09
C PHE A 593 3.71 15.53 -0.33
N VAL A 594 4.70 14.91 -0.97
CA VAL A 594 5.18 15.34 -2.29
C VAL A 594 5.34 14.13 -3.20
N ASP A 595 4.74 14.20 -4.39
CA ASP A 595 4.96 13.26 -5.49
C ASP A 595 5.81 13.94 -6.57
N GLY A 596 7.13 13.79 -6.43
CA GLY A 596 8.13 14.21 -7.42
C GLY A 596 8.28 13.21 -8.57
N ARG A 597 9.30 13.41 -9.40
CA ARG A 597 9.68 12.48 -10.47
C ARG A 597 9.95 11.08 -9.91
N GLY A 598 9.55 10.05 -10.63
CA GLY A 598 9.56 8.66 -10.16
C GLY A 598 8.21 8.17 -9.60
N SER A 599 7.31 9.06 -9.20
CA SER A 599 5.98 8.68 -8.70
C SER A 599 5.09 8.05 -9.79
N GLY A 600 4.07 7.29 -9.38
CA GLY A 600 3.10 6.65 -10.28
C GLY A 600 1.99 7.60 -10.79
N GLY A 601 1.15 7.06 -11.67
CA GLY A 601 -0.10 7.67 -12.17
C GLY A 601 0.06 8.93 -13.04
N ARG A 602 1.23 9.10 -13.67
CA ARG A 602 1.56 10.24 -14.55
C ARG A 602 2.35 9.81 -15.79
N GLY A 603 2.23 8.55 -16.17
CA GLY A 603 2.92 7.94 -17.31
C GLY A 603 4.40 7.65 -17.08
N ASN A 604 4.95 6.83 -17.97
CA ASN A 604 6.30 6.30 -17.89
C ASN A 604 7.39 7.37 -18.06
N ARG A 605 7.11 8.51 -18.72
CA ARG A 605 8.08 9.63 -18.77
C ARG A 605 8.38 10.15 -17.37
N TRP A 606 7.35 10.28 -16.54
CA TRP A 606 7.47 10.74 -15.15
C TRP A 606 8.05 9.65 -14.26
N MET A 607 7.52 8.43 -14.37
CA MET A 607 7.91 7.29 -13.55
C MET A 607 9.35 6.82 -13.83
N HIS A 608 9.77 6.73 -15.09
CA HIS A 608 11.12 6.25 -15.46
C HIS A 608 12.20 7.34 -15.33
N ALA A 609 11.85 8.57 -14.97
CA ALA A 609 12.83 9.66 -14.81
C ALA A 609 13.95 9.31 -13.83
N VAL A 610 13.69 8.44 -12.84
CA VAL A 610 14.66 8.01 -11.81
C VAL A 610 15.48 6.79 -12.23
N TYR A 611 15.26 6.23 -13.43
CA TYR A 611 15.94 5.03 -13.90
C TYR A 611 17.47 5.24 -13.91
N LYS A 612 18.18 4.31 -13.30
CA LYS A 612 19.64 4.30 -13.06
C LYS A 612 20.19 5.41 -12.15
N GLN A 613 19.33 6.20 -11.52
CA GLN A 613 19.73 7.36 -10.70
C GLN A 613 18.84 7.57 -9.47
N LEU A 614 18.41 6.49 -8.82
CA LEU A 614 17.60 6.54 -7.61
C LEU A 614 18.21 7.46 -6.53
N GLY A 615 17.35 8.26 -5.90
CA GLY A 615 17.73 9.22 -4.86
C GLY A 615 18.35 10.51 -5.39
N GLN A 616 18.40 10.71 -6.71
CA GLN A 616 18.87 11.95 -7.32
C GLN A 616 17.71 12.93 -7.56
N LEU A 617 16.87 12.65 -8.55
CA LEU A 617 15.81 13.58 -8.93
C LEU A 617 14.74 13.73 -7.84
N GLU A 618 14.42 12.63 -7.16
CA GLU A 618 13.40 12.59 -6.11
C GLU A 618 13.76 13.56 -4.98
N ALA A 619 15.02 13.51 -4.52
CA ALA A 619 15.48 14.36 -3.43
C ALA A 619 15.61 15.83 -3.85
N ASP A 620 15.96 16.12 -5.11
CA ASP A 620 15.97 17.48 -5.64
C ASP A 620 14.55 18.06 -5.68
N ASP A 621 13.56 17.24 -6.04
CA ASP A 621 12.15 17.61 -6.06
C ASP A 621 11.62 17.88 -4.63
N ILE A 622 11.97 17.03 -3.65
CA ILE A 622 11.64 17.26 -2.24
C ILE A 622 12.25 18.57 -1.72
N ILE A 623 13.52 18.86 -2.05
CA ILE A 623 14.18 20.11 -1.64
C ILE A 623 13.53 21.32 -2.30
N THR A 624 13.13 21.21 -3.56
CA THR A 624 12.42 22.27 -4.28
C THR A 624 11.09 22.59 -3.62
N ALA A 625 10.31 21.56 -3.27
CA ALA A 625 9.07 21.73 -2.49
C ALA A 625 9.35 22.38 -1.13
N ALA A 626 10.34 21.89 -0.38
CA ALA A 626 10.71 22.45 0.92
C ALA A 626 11.09 23.93 0.84
N ASN A 627 11.88 24.33 -0.17
CA ASN A 627 12.22 25.73 -0.38
C ASN A 627 11.00 26.60 -0.68
N HIS A 628 10.00 26.07 -1.40
CA HIS A 628 8.74 26.80 -1.61
C HIS A 628 8.02 27.09 -0.28
N PHE A 629 7.86 26.08 0.58
CA PHE A 629 7.21 26.24 1.88
C PHE A 629 8.03 27.12 2.84
N ASN A 630 9.36 27.00 2.85
CA ASN A 630 10.23 27.80 3.72
C ASN A 630 10.18 29.31 3.40
N ASN A 631 9.72 29.69 2.20
CA ASN A 631 9.52 31.09 1.82
C ASN A 631 8.16 31.66 2.24
N LEU A 632 7.25 30.84 2.78
CA LEU A 632 5.96 31.28 3.29
C LEU A 632 6.16 31.93 4.66
N HIS A 633 5.59 33.13 4.85
CA HIS A 633 5.81 33.94 6.07
C HIS A 633 5.26 33.30 7.36
N TYR A 634 4.37 32.33 7.24
CA TYR A 634 3.78 31.60 8.35
C TYR A 634 4.43 30.22 8.58
N VAL A 635 5.55 29.90 7.93
CA VAL A 635 6.32 28.66 8.15
C VAL A 635 7.57 28.96 8.96
N ASN A 636 7.85 28.12 9.95
CA ASN A 636 9.05 28.21 10.78
C ASN A 636 10.29 27.67 10.03
N GLU A 637 11.48 28.20 10.36
CA GLU A 637 12.77 27.82 9.77
C GLU A 637 13.21 26.37 10.07
N ASN A 638 12.63 25.73 11.10
CA ASN A 638 12.99 24.37 11.52
C ASN A 638 12.23 23.29 10.72
N THR A 639 12.38 23.29 9.40
CA THR A 639 11.73 22.32 8.51
C THR A 639 12.28 20.91 8.72
N THR A 640 11.38 19.92 8.86
CA THR A 640 11.75 18.53 9.13
C THR A 640 11.29 17.59 8.03
N VAL A 641 11.95 16.45 7.89
CA VAL A 641 11.60 15.40 6.92
C VAL A 641 11.65 14.03 7.57
N TRP A 642 10.75 13.14 7.16
CA TRP A 642 10.80 11.75 7.56
C TRP A 642 10.22 10.78 6.54
N GLY A 643 10.72 9.55 6.61
CA GLY A 643 10.26 8.44 5.81
C GLY A 643 10.77 7.10 6.36
N ALA A 644 10.16 6.02 5.88
CA ALA A 644 10.52 4.66 6.24
C ALA A 644 10.95 3.87 4.99
N SER A 645 11.83 2.88 5.12
CA SER A 645 12.28 2.05 3.99
C SER A 645 12.91 2.90 2.87
N TYR A 646 12.40 2.86 1.64
CA TYR A 646 12.77 3.81 0.57
C TYR A 646 12.58 5.26 1.01
N GLY A 647 11.50 5.60 1.72
CA GLY A 647 11.32 6.94 2.29
C GLY A 647 12.41 7.31 3.30
N GLY A 648 12.97 6.32 4.00
CA GLY A 648 14.15 6.50 4.86
C GLY A 648 15.41 6.80 4.04
N PHE A 649 15.60 6.09 2.92
CA PHE A 649 16.64 6.39 1.92
C PHE A 649 16.49 7.80 1.37
N LEU A 650 15.28 8.22 0.99
CA LEU A 650 15.00 9.55 0.46
C LEU A 650 15.22 10.64 1.52
N THR A 651 14.81 10.39 2.77
CA THR A 651 15.11 11.26 3.92
C THR A 651 16.62 11.43 4.07
N ALA A 652 17.39 10.35 4.07
CA ALA A 652 18.83 10.42 4.18
C ALA A 652 19.47 11.11 2.96
N SER A 653 18.92 10.89 1.76
CA SER A 653 19.36 11.51 0.50
C SER A 653 19.19 13.03 0.50
N VAL A 654 18.10 13.56 1.05
CA VAL A 654 17.90 15.02 1.12
C VAL A 654 18.85 15.66 2.12
N ILE A 655 19.12 15.01 3.26
CA ILE A 655 20.10 15.49 4.25
C ILE A 655 21.53 15.41 3.69
N ALA A 656 21.86 14.33 2.98
CA ALA A 656 23.15 14.11 2.32
C ALA A 656 23.51 15.20 1.30
N ARG A 657 22.55 15.98 0.80
CA ARG A 657 22.80 17.12 -0.09
C ARG A 657 23.27 18.38 0.62
N ALA A 658 23.22 18.42 1.96
CA ALA A 658 23.50 19.60 2.76
C ALA A 658 22.77 20.86 2.27
N SER A 659 21.53 20.72 1.81
CA SER A 659 20.69 21.88 1.51
C SER A 659 20.31 22.57 2.82
N ASN A 660 20.12 23.89 2.78
CA ASN A 660 19.56 24.63 3.92
C ASN A 660 18.04 24.42 4.07
N ALA A 661 17.45 23.50 3.31
CA ALA A 661 16.00 23.32 3.27
C ALA A 661 15.47 22.55 4.49
N PHE A 662 16.28 21.68 5.10
CA PHE A 662 15.88 20.83 6.22
C PHE A 662 16.83 20.98 7.40
N ARG A 663 16.28 21.09 8.61
CA ARG A 663 17.05 21.18 9.86
C ARG A 663 17.09 19.90 10.66
N CYS A 664 16.10 19.02 10.48
CA CYS A 664 16.11 17.69 11.08
C CYS A 664 15.54 16.61 10.14
N GLY A 665 16.06 15.39 10.25
CA GLY A 665 15.60 14.23 9.48
C GLY A 665 15.41 12.99 10.36
N MET A 666 14.36 12.22 10.11
CA MET A 666 14.10 10.93 10.76
C MET A 666 13.98 9.81 9.73
N ALA A 667 14.93 8.87 9.76
CA ALA A 667 14.95 7.75 8.84
C ALA A 667 14.66 6.44 9.58
N VAL A 668 13.55 5.79 9.24
CA VAL A 668 13.14 4.49 9.80
C VAL A 668 13.47 3.37 8.81
N SER A 669 14.20 2.34 9.25
CA SER A 669 14.73 1.25 8.41
C SER A 669 15.21 1.71 7.03
N PRO A 670 16.13 2.69 6.93
CA PRO A 670 16.51 3.26 5.64
C PRO A 670 17.38 2.28 4.83
N VAL A 671 17.10 2.17 3.53
CA VAL A 671 18.15 1.74 2.59
C VAL A 671 19.22 2.83 2.55
N THR A 672 20.50 2.46 2.58
CA THR A 672 21.62 3.44 2.58
C THR A 672 22.59 3.20 1.44
N ASP A 673 22.58 1.99 0.88
CA ASP A 673 23.32 1.60 -0.31
C ASP A 673 22.54 0.51 -1.03
N TRP A 674 22.21 0.76 -2.30
CA TRP A 674 21.47 -0.18 -3.14
C TRP A 674 22.16 -1.54 -3.31
N ARG A 675 23.46 -1.65 -3.03
CA ARG A 675 24.17 -2.95 -3.02
C ARG A 675 23.77 -3.85 -1.85
N TYR A 676 23.08 -3.33 -0.83
CA TYR A 676 22.65 -4.09 0.36
C TYR A 676 21.19 -4.52 0.32
N TYR A 677 20.44 -4.06 -0.67
CA TYR A 677 19.04 -4.43 -0.89
C TYR A 677 18.92 -5.62 -1.85
N ASP A 678 17.72 -6.07 -2.21
CA ASP A 678 17.54 -7.28 -3.02
C ASP A 678 17.82 -7.03 -4.51
N SER A 679 18.17 -8.08 -5.23
CA SER A 679 18.51 -8.04 -6.66
C SER A 679 17.30 -7.68 -7.54
N VAL A 680 16.10 -8.16 -7.23
CA VAL A 680 14.92 -8.00 -8.10
C VAL A 680 14.46 -6.55 -8.10
N PHE A 681 14.27 -5.93 -6.93
CA PHE A 681 13.94 -4.52 -6.82
C PHE A 681 15.07 -3.67 -7.41
N THR A 682 16.29 -3.87 -6.94
CA THR A 682 17.37 -2.94 -7.23
C THR A 682 17.79 -2.98 -8.69
N GLU A 683 17.94 -4.16 -9.29
CA GLU A 683 18.35 -4.26 -10.69
C GLU A 683 17.27 -3.74 -11.65
N ARG A 684 15.98 -3.80 -11.27
CA ARG A 684 14.86 -3.20 -12.04
C ARG A 684 15.10 -1.71 -12.28
N TYR A 685 15.54 -0.99 -11.26
CA TYR A 685 15.65 0.46 -11.30
C TYR A 685 17.08 0.96 -11.52
N MET A 686 18.08 0.22 -11.05
CA MET A 686 19.50 0.61 -11.07
C MET A 686 20.34 -0.18 -12.06
N GLY A 687 19.84 -1.26 -12.67
CA GLY A 687 20.66 -2.18 -13.45
C GLY A 687 21.70 -2.91 -12.58
N LEU A 688 22.72 -3.50 -13.21
CA LEU A 688 23.77 -4.24 -12.52
C LEU A 688 24.84 -3.31 -11.92
N PRO A 689 25.39 -3.62 -10.73
CA PRO A 689 26.44 -2.84 -10.09
C PRO A 689 27.84 -3.12 -10.68
N THR A 690 27.96 -3.11 -12.01
CA THR A 690 29.21 -3.39 -12.74
C THR A 690 29.71 -2.15 -13.48
N ALA A 691 31.02 -2.11 -13.77
CA ALA A 691 31.63 -1.01 -14.51
C ALA A 691 31.07 -0.85 -15.94
N ASN A 692 30.57 -1.94 -16.53
CA ASN A 692 30.00 -1.95 -17.87
C ASN A 692 28.49 -1.63 -17.88
N ASP A 693 27.87 -1.45 -16.71
CA ASP A 693 26.46 -1.07 -16.59
C ASP A 693 26.30 0.20 -15.74
N ASN A 694 25.93 0.10 -14.44
CA ASN A 694 25.57 1.28 -13.66
C ASN A 694 26.32 1.45 -12.33
N LEU A 695 27.56 0.98 -12.23
CA LEU A 695 28.37 1.20 -11.01
C LEU A 695 28.45 2.68 -10.60
N GLY A 696 28.39 3.62 -11.56
CA GLY A 696 28.31 5.06 -11.30
C GLY A 696 27.05 5.46 -10.51
N GLY A 697 25.87 5.00 -10.93
CA GLY A 697 24.61 5.26 -10.24
C GLY A 697 24.58 4.68 -8.82
N TYR A 698 25.02 3.43 -8.65
CA TYR A 698 25.16 2.82 -7.31
C TYR A 698 26.10 3.63 -6.41
N ASN A 699 27.19 4.13 -6.97
CA ASN A 699 28.16 4.95 -6.24
C ASN A 699 27.61 6.32 -5.84
N ALA A 700 26.76 6.93 -6.66
CA ALA A 700 26.13 8.22 -6.41
C ALA A 700 24.97 8.12 -5.40
N ALA A 701 24.28 6.98 -5.38
CA ALA A 701 23.19 6.73 -4.44
C ALA A 701 23.65 6.20 -3.07
N ASN A 702 24.95 5.91 -2.88
CA ASN A 702 25.46 5.48 -1.58
C ASN A 702 25.54 6.66 -0.60
N ILE A 703 24.63 6.69 0.38
CA ILE A 703 24.50 7.76 1.37
C ILE A 703 25.75 7.89 2.24
N SER A 704 26.42 6.77 2.56
CA SER A 704 27.58 6.76 3.46
C SER A 704 28.74 7.60 2.93
N LYS A 705 28.84 7.82 1.61
CA LYS A 705 29.86 8.69 1.00
C LYS A 705 29.66 10.18 1.31
N TYR A 706 28.46 10.55 1.72
CA TYR A 706 28.08 11.93 2.02
C TYR A 706 27.90 12.15 3.53
N ALA A 707 28.44 11.26 4.37
CA ALA A 707 28.27 11.32 5.82
C ALA A 707 28.65 12.69 6.41
N SER A 708 29.72 13.34 5.93
CA SER A 708 30.13 14.68 6.37
C SER A 708 29.03 15.75 6.24
N ASN A 709 28.14 15.60 5.26
CA ASN A 709 27.06 16.55 4.97
C ASN A 709 25.95 16.52 6.03
N PHE A 710 25.85 15.44 6.81
CA PHE A 710 24.86 15.32 7.89
C PHE A 710 25.14 16.29 9.06
N LYS A 711 26.31 16.95 9.11
CA LYS A 711 26.57 18.06 10.05
C LYS A 711 25.61 19.25 9.88
N SER A 712 24.94 19.36 8.73
CA SER A 712 23.98 20.43 8.44
C SER A 712 22.64 20.28 9.19
N ALA A 713 22.32 19.09 9.71
CA ALA A 713 21.00 18.79 10.28
C ALA A 713 21.10 17.86 11.50
N ARG A 714 20.07 17.86 12.36
CA ARG A 714 19.92 16.82 13.38
C ARG A 714 19.33 15.58 12.74
N PHE A 715 19.90 14.41 13.00
CA PHE A 715 19.46 13.18 12.37
C PHE A 715 19.20 12.08 13.40
N ILE A 716 18.12 11.32 13.20
CA ILE A 716 17.85 10.08 13.94
C ILE A 716 17.67 8.92 12.97
N ILE A 717 18.33 7.80 13.29
CA ILE A 717 18.19 6.52 12.60
C ILE A 717 17.42 5.58 13.53
N ILE A 718 16.34 4.99 13.02
CA ILE A 718 15.53 4.02 13.76
C ILE A 718 15.49 2.71 12.98
N HIS A 719 15.78 1.56 13.59
CA HIS A 719 15.84 0.29 12.85
C HIS A 719 15.62 -0.92 13.77
N GLY A 720 14.85 -1.92 13.31
CA GLY A 720 14.78 -3.24 13.92
C GLY A 720 16.01 -4.10 13.61
N THR A 721 16.51 -4.90 14.55
CA THR A 721 17.67 -5.79 14.25
C THR A 721 17.28 -7.05 13.50
N GLY A 722 16.00 -7.45 13.57
CA GLY A 722 15.40 -8.58 12.87
C GLY A 722 14.82 -8.22 11.50
N ASP A 723 15.19 -7.08 10.92
CA ASP A 723 14.69 -6.61 9.62
C ASP A 723 15.18 -7.52 8.49
N ASP A 724 14.28 -8.34 7.96
CA ASP A 724 14.51 -9.30 6.87
C ASP A 724 14.42 -8.67 5.46
N ASN A 725 13.98 -7.41 5.36
CA ASN A 725 13.77 -6.73 4.08
C ASN A 725 14.82 -5.65 3.82
N VAL A 726 14.83 -4.60 4.64
CA VAL A 726 15.92 -3.62 4.65
C VAL A 726 16.86 -4.01 5.76
N HIS A 727 17.78 -4.92 5.50
CA HIS A 727 18.71 -5.42 6.51
C HIS A 727 19.34 -4.32 7.38
N PHE A 728 19.45 -4.57 8.69
CA PHE A 728 20.13 -3.68 9.65
C PHE A 728 21.53 -3.26 9.21
N GLN A 729 22.19 -4.06 8.37
CA GLN A 729 23.43 -3.70 7.67
C GLN A 729 23.39 -2.28 7.08
N ASN A 730 22.27 -1.86 6.48
CA ASN A 730 22.11 -0.53 5.90
C ASN A 730 22.37 0.58 6.94
N SER A 731 21.66 0.52 8.08
CA SER A 731 21.86 1.48 9.16
C SER A 731 23.26 1.37 9.77
N ALA A 732 23.77 0.16 9.99
CA ALA A 732 25.09 -0.05 10.58
C ALA A 732 26.22 0.58 9.73
N GLN A 733 26.16 0.48 8.40
CA GLN A 733 27.15 1.09 7.51
C GLN A 733 27.07 2.61 7.51
N LEU A 734 25.87 3.18 7.53
CA LEU A 734 25.70 4.63 7.62
C LEU A 734 26.18 5.16 8.99
N ILE A 735 25.81 4.49 10.09
CA ILE A 735 26.27 4.81 11.44
C ILE A 735 27.80 4.85 11.48
N LYS A 736 28.46 3.82 10.94
CA LYS A 736 29.93 3.78 10.87
C LYS A 736 30.50 5.00 10.16
N ALA A 737 29.97 5.34 8.98
CA ALA A 737 30.44 6.50 8.22
C ALA A 737 30.19 7.84 8.94
N LEU A 738 29.03 7.99 9.62
CA LEU A 738 28.73 9.18 10.43
C LEU A 738 29.71 9.34 11.59
N VAL A 739 30.09 8.25 12.26
CA VAL A 739 31.10 8.25 13.33
C VAL A 739 32.48 8.63 12.80
N GLU A 740 32.90 8.06 11.66
CA GLU A 740 34.18 8.37 11.01
C GLU A 740 34.30 9.85 10.62
N GLU A 741 33.19 10.50 10.28
CA GLU A 741 33.12 11.92 9.92
C GLU A 741 32.83 12.86 11.10
N ASP A 742 32.81 12.37 12.35
CA ASP A 742 32.50 13.16 13.56
C ASP A 742 31.13 13.88 13.45
N VAL A 743 30.11 13.15 13.01
CA VAL A 743 28.73 13.63 12.93
C VAL A 743 27.96 13.18 14.17
N TYR A 744 27.33 14.13 14.86
CA TYR A 744 26.40 13.81 15.94
C TYR A 744 25.03 13.39 15.40
N PHE A 745 24.56 12.20 15.79
CA PHE A 745 23.23 11.68 15.43
C PHE A 745 22.61 10.96 16.64
N ARG A 746 21.29 10.72 16.58
CA ARG A 746 20.60 9.83 17.52
C ARG A 746 20.33 8.49 16.84
N GLN A 747 20.28 7.42 17.62
CA GLN A 747 19.86 6.11 17.14
C GLN A 747 18.83 5.49 18.08
N GLN A 748 17.86 4.79 17.52
CA GLN A 748 16.93 3.93 18.24
C GLN A 748 16.92 2.56 17.57
N ILE A 749 17.34 1.54 18.31
CA ILE A 749 17.36 0.16 17.82
C ILE A 749 16.23 -0.59 18.53
N TYR A 750 15.50 -1.41 17.78
CA TYR A 750 14.53 -2.34 18.32
C TYR A 750 15.04 -3.78 18.11
N PRO A 751 15.51 -4.45 19.17
CA PRO A 751 15.94 -5.84 19.07
C PRO A 751 14.84 -6.74 18.51
N ASP A 752 15.20 -7.65 17.61
CA ASP A 752 14.38 -8.73 17.04
C ASP A 752 13.12 -8.32 16.26
N GLU A 753 12.85 -7.02 16.19
CA GLU A 753 11.78 -6.47 15.36
C GLU A 753 12.12 -6.53 13.88
N ASN A 754 11.13 -6.91 13.09
CA ASN A 754 11.22 -6.96 11.63
C ASN A 754 11.04 -5.58 10.99
N HIS A 755 10.98 -5.56 9.65
CA HIS A 755 10.87 -4.34 8.86
C HIS A 755 9.73 -3.39 9.25
N PHE A 756 8.61 -3.95 9.69
CA PHE A 756 7.39 -3.21 9.96
C PHE A 756 7.28 -2.73 11.40
N LEU A 757 8.20 -3.15 12.28
CA LEU A 757 8.21 -2.80 13.71
C LEU A 757 6.82 -3.04 14.33
N ASN A 758 6.26 -4.23 14.09
CA ASN A 758 4.83 -4.47 14.19
C ASN A 758 4.32 -4.67 15.61
N GLU A 759 5.20 -5.02 16.56
CA GLU A 759 4.77 -5.26 17.94
C GLU A 759 4.12 -3.99 18.50
N LYS A 760 3.01 -4.18 19.21
CA LYS A 760 2.22 -3.08 19.74
C LYS A 760 3.04 -2.16 20.65
N SER A 761 3.90 -2.73 21.49
CA SER A 761 4.76 -1.97 22.40
C SER A 761 5.80 -1.14 21.62
N THR A 762 6.44 -1.76 20.62
CA THR A 762 7.39 -1.15 19.71
C THR A 762 6.77 -0.01 18.91
N LYS A 763 5.58 -0.17 18.32
CA LYS A 763 4.88 0.90 17.60
C LYS A 763 4.62 2.12 18.48
N ILE A 764 4.15 1.89 19.71
CA ILE A 764 3.90 2.95 20.67
C ILE A 764 5.21 3.70 20.98
N HIS A 765 6.29 2.97 21.24
CA HIS A 765 7.58 3.56 21.53
C HIS A 765 8.16 4.30 20.32
N LEU A 766 8.00 3.75 19.11
CA LEU A 766 8.44 4.35 17.85
C LEU A 766 7.85 5.73 17.63
N TYR A 767 6.51 5.84 17.66
CA TYR A 767 5.87 7.13 17.42
C TYR A 767 6.16 8.13 18.54
N ASN A 768 6.29 7.69 19.80
CA ASN A 768 6.74 8.55 20.89
C ASN A 768 8.17 9.07 20.68
N THR A 769 9.08 8.20 20.22
CA THR A 769 10.49 8.55 19.93
C THR A 769 10.57 9.57 18.79
N MET A 770 9.81 9.34 17.72
CA MET A 770 9.75 10.26 16.59
C MET A 770 9.14 11.61 16.99
N GLU A 771 8.05 11.58 17.76
CA GLU A 771 7.40 12.80 18.27
C GLU A 771 8.34 13.59 19.18
N ASP A 772 9.03 12.93 20.12
CA ASP A 772 10.04 13.56 20.96
C ASP A 772 11.13 14.25 20.14
N PHE A 773 11.64 13.55 19.12
CA PHE A 773 12.70 14.08 18.27
C PHE A 773 12.27 15.32 17.49
N ILE A 774 11.09 15.33 16.86
CA ILE A 774 10.62 16.50 16.11
C ILE A 774 10.31 17.67 17.03
N LEU A 775 9.72 17.43 18.22
CA LEU A 775 9.40 18.48 19.16
C LEU A 775 10.68 19.13 19.73
N HIS A 776 11.72 18.35 19.96
CA HIS A 776 13.08 18.85 20.24
C HIS A 776 13.64 19.68 19.08
N CYS A 777 13.45 19.24 17.83
CA CYS A 777 13.87 20.01 16.66
C CYS A 777 13.21 21.40 16.62
N TYR A 778 11.94 21.47 17.00
CA TYR A 778 11.14 22.70 17.04
C TYR A 778 11.41 23.58 18.27
N GLY A 779 12.34 23.20 19.16
CA GLY A 779 12.66 23.96 20.37
C GLY A 779 11.64 23.83 21.51
N LYS A 780 10.78 22.81 21.48
CA LYS A 780 9.77 22.49 22.52
C LYS A 780 9.96 21.06 23.03
N PRO A 781 11.02 20.73 23.78
CA PRO A 781 11.22 19.38 24.29
C PRO A 781 10.01 18.93 25.14
N LYS A 782 9.59 17.66 25.04
CA LYS A 782 8.58 17.10 25.95
C LYS A 782 9.10 17.25 27.39
N SER A 783 8.29 17.84 28.26
CA SER A 783 8.60 17.93 29.68
C SER A 783 8.59 16.53 30.29
N ILE A 784 9.69 16.12 30.93
CA ILE A 784 9.82 14.84 31.66
C ILE A 784 8.69 14.64 32.69
N ILE A 785 8.01 15.70 33.12
CA ILE A 785 6.95 15.68 34.12
C ILE A 785 5.64 15.06 33.60
N GLU A 786 5.39 15.00 32.29
CA GLU A 786 4.16 14.39 31.73
C GLU A 786 4.15 12.84 31.82
N PHE A 787 5.28 12.20 32.15
CA PHE A 787 5.33 10.75 32.41
C PHE A 787 4.74 10.35 33.78
N ILE A 788 4.55 11.30 34.70
CA ILE A 788 4.23 10.99 36.12
C ILE A 788 2.81 11.42 36.52
N SER A 789 2.07 12.15 35.67
CA SER A 789 0.65 12.46 35.94
C SER A 789 -0.29 11.46 35.27
N GLU A 790 -0.19 10.18 35.63
CA GLU A 790 -1.35 9.28 35.60
C GLU A 790 -1.94 9.24 37.01
N PRO A 791 -3.23 9.52 37.21
CA PRO A 791 -3.87 9.18 38.47
C PRO A 791 -3.95 7.65 38.53
N SER A 792 -3.23 7.06 39.48
CA SER A 792 -3.46 5.67 39.85
C SER A 792 -4.89 5.55 40.37
N GLU A 793 -5.77 4.88 39.62
CA GLU A 793 -7.03 4.37 40.14
C GLU A 793 -6.74 3.36 41.26
N LYS A 794 -6.66 3.84 42.51
CA LYS A 794 -6.94 3.12 43.75
C LYS A 794 -7.28 4.12 44.86
N ASP A 795 -8.42 4.80 44.73
CA ASP A 795 -9.13 5.27 45.92
C ASP A 795 -9.89 4.07 46.50
N VAL A 796 -9.19 3.36 47.39
CA VAL A 796 -9.81 2.40 48.31
C VAL A 796 -10.30 3.21 49.50
N ASP A 797 -11.61 3.31 49.65
CA ASP A 797 -12.24 3.92 50.83
C ASP A 797 -11.72 3.27 52.12
N PRO A 798 -11.42 4.05 53.18
CA PRO A 798 -11.08 3.50 54.49
C PRO A 798 -12.35 2.90 55.15
N PRO A 799 -12.24 1.78 55.87
CA PRO A 799 -13.39 1.17 56.53
C PRO A 799 -13.84 2.02 57.73
N GLU A 800 -15.16 2.17 57.86
CA GLU A 800 -15.83 2.70 59.05
C GLU A 800 -15.52 1.81 60.26
N GLU A 801 -14.89 2.39 61.28
CA GLU A 801 -14.89 1.86 62.65
C GLU A 801 -16.21 2.28 63.32
N GLU A 802 -17.17 1.35 63.37
CA GLU A 802 -18.22 1.36 64.39
C GLU A 802 -17.75 0.51 65.58
N GLU A 803 -17.35 1.17 66.67
CA GLU A 803 -17.31 0.57 67.99
C GLU A 803 -18.74 0.27 68.46
N THR A 804 -19.08 -0.98 68.79
CA THR A 804 -19.54 -1.39 70.13
C THR A 804 -20.04 -2.85 70.20
N GLU A 805 -19.64 -3.49 71.31
CA GLU A 805 -19.99 -4.81 71.90
C GLU A 805 -19.39 -6.11 71.34
#